data_AF-A0A969DWB2-F1
#
_entry.id   AF-A0A969DWB2-F1
#
_cell.length_a   1.000
_cell.length_b   1.000
_cell.length_c   1.000
_cell.angle_alpha   90.00
_cell.angle_beta   90.00
_cell.angle_gamma   90.00
#
_symmetry.space_group_name_H-M   'P 1'
#
loop_
_entity.id
_entity.type
_entity.pdbx_description
1 polymer ?
#
loop_
_entity_poly.entity_id
_entity_poly.type
_entity_poly.pdbx_seq_one_letter_code
_entity_poly.pdbx_strand_id
1 'polypeptide(L)'
;MRVLAVIGIIFLFPFFIQAKGTQTAVQKGSNSSPFGYYIYFPENYDTSSDLALLINLGPKEEYGNGTTELSKVLNSGPSKEVNKGKDFPMIIVSPQSQYFWNPTLVDNFVEFLKATYKVDKKRIYISGQGDGGTATFAYYGTYASKVAAAVAIGGHYGATIACDVKDVPLWAFDGDQTSTRYGSIPFVAAVNACLPTPNPLAKMTLYAGVSGEAWTRTWDGTAGNDVYTWMLQYSLLTRKNTLPTVNAGLDDFVVAPANTSILKGTAADADGEITSTKWTKISGPASANIQSPNSMTSNVSSLVVGEYVFQLEVTDDQGGKAYDQVNITVASINAGADCGCDFTIELNQYFVDGSKLSGLKGGDVICIKAGVRSFLEFKNIKGAKGNPITIKNCGGQVFFKNEKDNGIFQFKECEYFRVTGTGDPNFKYGIKVGRGGVDTAIRFGGGCTEFEADHLEVAHAGFAGIMIKSDPMCSMPQYWRENFEMRNLLIHDNYIHDTYGEGFYIGHYAYDGLDTSCGKLFPHLIKNLKVYNNYTFNTGAEGIDVGCADEGMEIYDNIVENYGISPFANFQNNGMIAGGGTAGLVYNNIIKNGPGNGLQIFGIGDNIVFNNVIINAGFDGIYANDASNAATNTSYVFANNTIVNPKNVGIRVSNEYIKNTIVKNNIIVSANSTKINGAGIVQSNNIVANDASEIKFQDANGEDFRLITGSKAIDAGTDMSAYGVTFDFDKNKRPSNGTFDVGAFEFGSSPAGNAPIVNAGSDKTVTLPVSSVSFTGSASDVDGNISSYLWTQVSGPNTAALTDANKLTMIASGLVAGNYVFKLTVKDSDNNTTSDQVALTVNAASNIDPNVNAGVDKTVTLPVASVSISGTASDPDGSIAKIAWTQVSGPNTAKFSGANTLSLIASGLIAGSYTFRLTVTDNGNISASDDMVLKVNAASNVGPNVNAGEDKTVTLPVASVSISGTASDPDGSIAKIAWTQVSGPNTAKFSGANTLSLIASGLIAGSYTFRLTVTDNGNISASDDMVLKVNAASNVGPNVNAGEDKTV
;
A
#
# COMPACT_ATOMS: atom_id res chain seq x y z
N MET A 1 19.59 22.63 -19.36
CA MET A 1 20.37 23.45 -18.41
C MET A 1 21.68 22.70 -18.15
N ARG A 2 22.80 23.27 -18.65
CA ARG A 2 24.23 22.87 -18.51
C ARG A 2 24.63 21.41 -18.78
N VAL A 3 25.01 21.17 -20.04
CA VAL A 3 25.93 20.11 -20.49
C VAL A 3 27.33 20.43 -19.91
N LEU A 4 27.89 19.53 -19.12
CA LEU A 4 29.31 19.54 -18.74
C LEU A 4 30.00 18.44 -19.55
N ALA A 5 30.72 18.88 -20.58
CA ALA A 5 31.64 18.05 -21.34
C ALA A 5 32.82 17.67 -20.42
N VAL A 6 32.91 16.38 -20.06
CA VAL A 6 34.13 15.84 -19.46
C VAL A 6 35.10 15.58 -20.60
N ILE A 7 36.11 16.44 -20.70
CA ILE A 7 37.28 16.26 -21.56
C ILE A 7 37.98 14.97 -21.10
N GLY A 8 38.00 13.96 -21.97
CA GLY A 8 38.82 12.78 -21.78
C GLY A 8 40.29 13.15 -21.81
N ILE A 9 40.90 13.28 -20.62
CA ILE A 9 42.35 13.30 -20.47
C ILE A 9 42.82 11.88 -20.73
N ILE A 10 43.28 11.62 -21.95
CA ILE A 10 44.10 10.45 -22.27
C ILE A 10 45.39 10.62 -21.47
N PHE A 11 45.50 9.92 -20.34
CA PHE A 11 46.78 9.72 -19.66
C PHE A 11 47.66 8.89 -20.59
N LEU A 12 48.48 9.57 -21.38
CA LEU A 12 49.70 9.00 -21.95
C LEU A 12 50.57 8.58 -20.75
N PHE A 13 50.45 7.30 -20.34
CA PHE A 13 51.42 6.70 -19.44
C PHE A 13 52.80 6.86 -20.09
N PRO A 14 53.79 7.48 -19.43
CA PRO A 14 55.14 7.47 -19.94
C PRO A 14 55.57 6.01 -20.09
N PHE A 15 55.92 5.62 -21.32
CA PHE A 15 56.59 4.35 -21.60
C PHE A 15 57.89 4.32 -20.80
N PHE A 16 57.85 3.76 -19.59
CA PHE A 16 59.07 3.30 -18.94
C PHE A 16 59.65 2.22 -19.83
N ILE A 17 60.88 2.41 -20.31
CA ILE A 17 61.63 1.36 -20.97
C ILE A 17 61.74 0.22 -19.96
N GLN A 18 60.98 -0.84 -20.20
CA GLN A 18 60.86 -1.99 -19.31
C GLN A 18 62.14 -2.81 -19.46
N ALA A 19 63.10 -2.61 -18.55
CA ALA A 19 64.39 -3.27 -18.59
C ALA A 19 64.22 -4.76 -18.27
N LYS A 20 64.42 -5.62 -19.27
CA LYS A 20 64.35 -7.08 -19.11
C LYS A 20 65.58 -7.60 -18.36
N GLY A 21 65.41 -8.64 -17.55
CA GLY A 21 66.51 -9.27 -16.82
C GLY A 21 67.13 -8.41 -15.70
N THR A 22 66.54 -7.25 -15.39
CA THR A 22 66.98 -6.36 -14.31
C THR A 22 65.78 -5.81 -13.55
N GLN A 23 65.97 -5.41 -12.29
CA GLN A 23 64.90 -4.81 -11.49
C GLN A 23 65.00 -3.28 -11.46
N THR A 24 63.85 -2.61 -11.56
CA THR A 24 63.71 -1.15 -11.62
C THR A 24 63.05 -0.62 -10.37
N ALA A 25 63.57 0.50 -9.84
CA ALA A 25 62.98 1.19 -8.70
C ALA A 25 61.83 2.12 -9.13
N VAL A 26 60.69 2.03 -8.45
CA VAL A 26 59.56 2.95 -8.58
C VAL A 26 59.35 3.64 -7.24
N GLN A 27 59.67 4.93 -7.20
CA GLN A 27 59.68 5.72 -5.97
C GLN A 27 58.24 6.06 -5.54
N LYS A 28 57.97 6.03 -4.24
CA LYS A 28 56.65 6.41 -3.69
C LYS A 28 56.32 7.86 -4.10
N GLY A 29 55.10 8.07 -4.59
CA GLY A 29 54.63 9.37 -5.10
C GLY A 29 54.96 9.64 -6.58
N SER A 30 55.68 8.74 -7.26
CA SER A 30 55.90 8.83 -8.72
C SER A 30 54.69 8.38 -9.54
N ASN A 31 53.78 7.61 -8.94
CA ASN A 31 52.51 7.16 -9.50
C ASN A 31 51.47 6.98 -8.37
N SER A 32 50.30 6.44 -8.69
CA SER A 32 49.21 6.21 -7.74
C SER A 32 49.40 5.02 -6.80
N SER A 33 50.53 4.32 -6.85
CA SER A 33 50.83 3.20 -5.95
C SER A 33 50.87 3.67 -4.48
N PRO A 34 50.28 2.90 -3.53
CA PRO A 34 50.40 3.20 -2.10
C PRO A 34 51.83 3.01 -1.56
N PHE A 35 52.69 2.28 -2.27
CA PHE A 35 54.08 1.99 -1.88
C PHE A 35 55.08 2.45 -2.93
N GLY A 36 56.32 2.72 -2.50
CA GLY A 36 57.48 2.62 -3.40
C GLY A 36 57.88 1.15 -3.51
N TYR A 37 58.33 0.71 -4.68
CA TYR A 37 58.61 -0.72 -4.92
C TYR A 37 59.72 -0.94 -5.94
N TYR A 38 60.37 -2.10 -5.84
CA TYR A 38 61.15 -2.64 -6.95
C TYR A 38 60.30 -3.60 -7.76
N ILE A 39 60.45 -3.57 -9.08
CA ILE A 39 59.79 -4.48 -10.00
C ILE A 39 60.81 -5.09 -10.96
N TYR A 40 60.68 -6.39 -11.19
CA TYR A 40 61.48 -7.17 -12.12
C TYR A 40 60.61 -7.81 -13.19
N PHE A 41 61.12 -7.83 -14.42
CA PHE A 41 60.51 -8.54 -15.54
C PHE A 41 61.48 -9.62 -16.07
N PRO A 42 60.97 -10.84 -16.37
CA PRO A 42 61.76 -11.94 -16.91
C PRO A 42 62.58 -11.56 -18.15
N GLU A 43 63.73 -12.20 -18.38
CA GLU A 43 64.54 -11.97 -19.59
C GLU A 43 63.75 -12.22 -20.89
N ASN A 44 62.86 -13.21 -20.88
CA ASN A 44 61.99 -13.58 -21.98
C ASN A 44 60.63 -12.84 -21.99
N TYR A 45 60.46 -11.77 -21.20
CA TYR A 45 59.22 -11.00 -21.13
C TYR A 45 58.76 -10.53 -22.52
N ASP A 46 57.55 -10.92 -22.93
CA ASP A 46 56.88 -10.45 -24.14
C ASP A 46 55.65 -9.62 -23.76
N THR A 47 55.53 -8.43 -24.35
CA THR A 47 54.40 -7.52 -24.16
C THR A 47 53.06 -8.06 -24.68
N SER A 48 53.07 -9.18 -25.40
CA SER A 48 51.87 -9.84 -25.95
C SER A 48 51.15 -10.77 -24.97
N SER A 49 51.80 -11.19 -23.88
CA SER A 49 51.28 -12.24 -22.99
C SER A 49 51.24 -11.79 -21.53
N ASP A 50 50.15 -12.14 -20.85
CA ASP A 50 49.99 -11.90 -19.41
C ASP A 50 50.86 -12.88 -18.61
N LEU A 51 51.59 -12.39 -17.61
CA LEU A 51 52.49 -13.21 -16.79
C LEU A 51 52.06 -13.29 -15.33
N ALA A 52 52.38 -14.41 -14.69
CA ALA A 52 52.21 -14.57 -13.25
C ALA A 52 52.93 -13.46 -12.47
N LEU A 53 52.37 -13.07 -11.33
CA LEU A 53 52.86 -12.00 -10.48
C LEU A 53 53.14 -12.51 -9.07
N LEU A 54 54.37 -12.30 -8.58
CA LEU A 54 54.75 -12.53 -7.19
C LEU A 54 54.94 -11.19 -6.47
N ILE A 55 54.16 -10.96 -5.41
CA ILE A 55 54.33 -9.84 -4.51
C ILE A 55 55.04 -10.33 -3.25
N ASN A 56 56.26 -9.83 -2.99
CA ASN A 56 57.04 -10.20 -1.83
C ASN A 56 57.07 -9.11 -0.75
N LEU A 57 56.48 -9.41 0.41
CA LEU A 57 56.43 -8.51 1.55
C LEU A 57 57.70 -8.65 2.41
N GLY A 58 58.44 -7.55 2.55
CA GLY A 58 59.68 -7.50 3.31
C GLY A 58 59.49 -7.59 4.83
N PRO A 59 60.54 -7.96 5.58
CA PRO A 59 60.55 -7.97 7.04
C PRO A 59 60.74 -6.55 7.60
N LYS A 60 60.74 -6.41 8.92
CA LYS A 60 60.87 -5.13 9.63
C LYS A 60 62.14 -4.35 9.26
N GLU A 61 63.23 -5.06 8.97
CA GLU A 61 64.53 -4.49 8.61
C GLU A 61 64.48 -3.75 7.26
N GLU A 62 63.49 -4.05 6.42
CA GLU A 62 63.32 -3.42 5.10
C GLU A 62 62.37 -2.22 5.12
N TYR A 63 61.81 -1.84 6.27
CA TYR A 63 60.96 -0.68 6.39
C TYR A 63 61.68 0.62 6.01
N GLY A 64 60.94 1.51 5.36
CA GLY A 64 61.47 2.79 4.91
C GLY A 64 60.43 3.71 4.29
N ASN A 65 60.87 4.88 3.87
CA ASN A 65 60.02 5.92 3.32
C ASN A 65 59.46 5.63 1.90
N GLY A 66 59.86 4.53 1.25
CA GLY A 66 59.47 4.17 -0.11
C GLY A 66 60.15 5.04 -1.18
N THR A 67 61.11 5.88 -0.80
CA THR A 67 61.89 6.72 -1.72
C THR A 67 63.39 6.49 -1.57
N THR A 68 64.09 7.32 -0.77
CA THR A 68 65.54 7.26 -0.58
C THR A 68 66.01 5.98 0.11
N GLU A 69 65.12 5.31 0.85
CA GLU A 69 65.40 4.05 1.54
C GLU A 69 64.93 2.81 0.77
N LEU A 70 64.37 2.98 -0.44
CA LEU A 70 63.71 1.91 -1.18
C LEU A 70 64.65 0.73 -1.48
N SER A 71 65.95 0.97 -1.64
CA SER A 71 66.94 -0.09 -1.87
C SER A 71 67.05 -1.12 -0.75
N LYS A 72 66.50 -0.85 0.44
CA LYS A 72 66.47 -1.85 1.54
C LYS A 72 65.73 -3.14 1.14
N VAL A 73 64.71 -3.07 0.29
CA VAL A 73 63.95 -4.26 -0.16
C VAL A 73 64.76 -5.21 -1.04
N LEU A 74 66.00 -4.84 -1.39
CA LEU A 74 66.92 -5.66 -2.16
C LEU A 74 67.82 -6.54 -1.26
N ASN A 75 67.74 -6.40 0.06
CA ASN A 75 68.63 -7.07 1.01
C ASN A 75 68.22 -8.54 1.27
N SER A 76 66.95 -8.87 1.07
CA SER A 76 66.39 -10.21 1.23
C SER A 76 65.35 -10.54 0.15
N GLY A 77 64.72 -11.71 0.24
CA GLY A 77 63.64 -12.11 -0.66
C GLY A 77 64.06 -12.38 -2.11
N PRO A 78 63.08 -12.56 -3.01
CA PRO A 78 63.32 -12.76 -4.44
C PRO A 78 64.11 -11.61 -5.11
N SER A 79 63.91 -10.36 -4.67
CA SER A 79 64.65 -9.19 -5.19
C SER A 79 66.16 -9.26 -4.93
N LYS A 80 66.60 -9.90 -3.84
CA LYS A 80 68.03 -10.19 -3.61
C LYS A 80 68.57 -11.18 -4.63
N GLU A 81 67.79 -12.20 -4.96
CA GLU A 81 68.19 -13.24 -5.91
C GLU A 81 68.23 -12.70 -7.36
N VAL A 82 67.31 -11.79 -7.71
CA VAL A 82 67.40 -11.03 -8.98
C VAL A 82 68.74 -10.28 -9.06
N ASN A 83 69.19 -9.62 -7.97
CA ASN A 83 70.49 -8.94 -7.95
C ASN A 83 71.70 -9.87 -8.06
N LYS A 84 71.55 -11.16 -7.72
CA LYS A 84 72.58 -12.18 -7.94
C LYS A 84 72.57 -12.73 -9.38
N GLY A 85 71.66 -12.25 -10.24
CA GLY A 85 71.52 -12.67 -11.62
C GLY A 85 70.59 -13.87 -11.82
N LYS A 86 69.72 -14.19 -10.86
CA LYS A 86 68.70 -15.25 -11.04
C LYS A 86 67.55 -14.73 -11.89
N ASP A 87 67.27 -15.42 -12.99
CA ASP A 87 66.10 -15.17 -13.83
C ASP A 87 64.87 -15.93 -13.30
N PHE A 88 63.69 -15.34 -13.44
CA PHE A 88 62.43 -15.93 -12.98
C PHE A 88 61.38 -15.87 -14.09
N PRO A 89 60.50 -16.88 -14.22
CA PRO A 89 59.46 -16.89 -15.25
C PRO A 89 58.17 -16.16 -14.83
N MET A 90 58.28 -15.17 -13.94
CA MET A 90 57.15 -14.38 -13.42
C MET A 90 57.59 -12.94 -13.09
N ILE A 91 56.65 -12.01 -13.05
CA ILE A 91 56.88 -10.65 -12.57
C ILE A 91 57.11 -10.71 -11.07
N ILE A 92 58.17 -10.07 -10.57
CA ILE A 92 58.46 -9.99 -9.13
C ILE A 92 58.34 -8.54 -8.70
N VAL A 93 57.56 -8.29 -7.65
CA VAL A 93 57.38 -6.97 -7.07
C VAL A 93 57.66 -7.01 -5.56
N SER A 94 58.55 -6.14 -5.11
CA SER A 94 58.92 -5.98 -3.70
C SER A 94 58.60 -4.57 -3.23
N PRO A 95 57.40 -4.32 -2.67
CA PRO A 95 57.05 -3.03 -2.09
C PRO A 95 57.81 -2.74 -0.79
N GLN A 96 57.97 -1.46 -0.47
CA GLN A 96 58.48 -0.99 0.82
C GLN A 96 57.36 -0.34 1.64
N SER A 97 57.09 -0.91 2.82
CA SER A 97 56.20 -0.31 3.81
C SER A 97 56.98 0.55 4.81
N GLN A 98 56.31 1.56 5.38
CA GLN A 98 56.86 2.37 6.47
C GLN A 98 56.64 1.73 7.85
N TYR A 99 55.60 0.90 7.98
CA TYR A 99 55.17 0.24 9.20
C TYR A 99 54.78 -1.22 8.93
N PHE A 100 54.25 -1.92 9.94
CA PHE A 100 53.65 -3.23 9.74
C PHE A 100 52.61 -3.21 8.62
N TRP A 101 52.59 -4.27 7.81
CA TRP A 101 51.78 -4.38 6.61
C TRP A 101 50.29 -4.39 6.95
N ASN A 102 49.55 -3.47 6.32
CA ASN A 102 48.09 -3.44 6.38
C ASN A 102 47.53 -4.24 5.18
N PRO A 103 46.73 -5.30 5.38
CA PRO A 103 46.20 -6.12 4.28
C PRO A 103 45.44 -5.33 3.21
N THR A 104 44.63 -4.35 3.59
CA THR A 104 43.87 -3.51 2.65
C THR A 104 44.78 -2.64 1.79
N LEU A 105 45.87 -2.10 2.35
CA LEU A 105 46.85 -1.35 1.55
C LEU A 105 47.62 -2.26 0.59
N VAL A 106 47.89 -3.50 0.99
CA VAL A 106 48.46 -4.52 0.09
C VAL A 106 47.49 -4.85 -1.05
N ASP A 107 46.17 -4.96 -0.77
CA ASP A 107 45.17 -5.26 -1.81
C ASP A 107 45.05 -4.10 -2.80
N ASN A 108 45.01 -2.87 -2.31
CA ASN A 108 45.06 -1.68 -3.16
C ASN A 108 46.31 -1.66 -4.06
N PHE A 109 47.44 -2.15 -3.56
CA PHE A 109 48.65 -2.30 -4.36
C PHE A 109 48.52 -3.41 -5.42
N VAL A 110 47.95 -4.56 -5.06
CA VAL A 110 47.68 -5.65 -6.02
C VAL A 110 46.75 -5.18 -7.14
N GLU A 111 45.67 -4.47 -6.83
CA GLU A 111 44.76 -3.90 -7.83
C GLU A 111 45.46 -2.84 -8.71
N PHE A 112 46.31 -2.01 -8.11
CA PHE A 112 47.18 -1.10 -8.87
C PHE A 112 48.08 -1.87 -9.86
N LEU A 113 48.73 -2.95 -9.43
CA LEU A 113 49.60 -3.75 -10.31
C LEU A 113 48.82 -4.42 -11.44
N LYS A 114 47.63 -4.97 -11.16
CA LYS A 114 46.72 -5.57 -12.16
C LYS A 114 46.28 -4.56 -13.22
N ALA A 115 46.05 -3.31 -12.81
CA ALA A 115 45.65 -2.24 -13.72
C ALA A 115 46.83 -1.67 -14.52
N THR A 116 48.05 -1.74 -13.97
CA THR A 116 49.24 -1.08 -14.54
C THR A 116 50.06 -1.99 -15.45
N TYR A 117 50.11 -3.29 -15.15
CA TYR A 117 51.00 -4.25 -15.82
C TYR A 117 50.23 -5.42 -16.45
N LYS A 118 50.87 -6.11 -17.41
CA LYS A 118 50.33 -7.31 -18.08
C LYS A 118 50.47 -8.54 -17.19
N VAL A 119 49.57 -8.64 -16.24
CA VAL A 119 49.54 -9.69 -15.21
C VAL A 119 48.48 -10.73 -15.55
N ASP A 120 48.87 -12.00 -15.46
CA ASP A 120 47.94 -13.13 -15.44
C ASP A 120 47.18 -13.07 -14.11
N LYS A 121 45.96 -12.50 -14.17
CA LYS A 121 45.11 -12.29 -12.99
C LYS A 121 44.77 -13.59 -12.26
N LYS A 122 44.90 -14.74 -12.94
CA LYS A 122 44.66 -16.07 -12.37
C LYS A 122 45.87 -16.60 -11.61
N ARG A 123 47.04 -15.94 -11.72
CA ARG A 123 48.32 -16.35 -11.12
C ARG A 123 48.98 -15.20 -10.37
N ILE A 124 48.29 -14.73 -9.33
CA ILE A 124 48.81 -13.75 -8.37
C ILE A 124 49.25 -14.50 -7.12
N TYR A 125 50.52 -14.36 -6.74
CA TYR A 125 51.10 -15.01 -5.58
C TYR A 125 51.49 -13.96 -4.54
N ILE A 126 51.25 -14.27 -3.27
CA ILE A 126 51.67 -13.44 -2.15
C ILE A 126 52.73 -14.19 -1.33
N SER A 127 53.83 -13.51 -1.02
CA SER A 127 54.86 -14.07 -0.17
C SER A 127 55.43 -13.06 0.79
N GLY A 128 56.23 -13.54 1.74
CA GLY A 128 56.94 -12.63 2.62
C GLY A 128 57.75 -13.36 3.68
N GLN A 129 58.61 -12.58 4.34
CA GLN A 129 59.50 -13.06 5.38
C GLN A 129 59.40 -12.21 6.66
N GLY A 130 59.50 -12.83 7.84
CA GLY A 130 59.42 -12.14 9.14
C GLY A 130 58.05 -11.46 9.34
N ASP A 131 58.05 -10.14 9.59
CA ASP A 131 56.83 -9.33 9.60
C ASP A 131 56.07 -9.43 8.27
N GLY A 132 56.79 -9.53 7.15
CA GLY A 132 56.21 -9.79 5.83
C GLY A 132 55.57 -11.18 5.72
N GLY A 133 56.12 -12.20 6.39
CA GLY A 133 55.52 -13.54 6.44
C GLY A 133 54.25 -13.58 7.29
N THR A 134 54.24 -12.84 8.40
CA THR A 134 53.01 -12.62 9.22
C THR A 134 51.96 -11.88 8.39
N ALA A 135 52.38 -10.88 7.61
CA ALA A 135 51.51 -10.17 6.68
C ALA A 135 50.99 -11.04 5.54
N THR A 136 51.80 -11.98 5.02
CA THR A 136 51.36 -12.98 4.03
C THR A 136 50.18 -13.76 4.57
N PHE A 137 50.26 -14.28 5.79
CA PHE A 137 49.13 -14.97 6.42
C PHE A 137 47.90 -14.07 6.59
N ALA A 138 48.09 -12.81 7.01
CA ALA A 138 46.99 -11.86 7.21
C ALA A 138 46.27 -11.50 5.90
N TYR A 139 47.05 -11.24 4.83
CA TYR A 139 46.52 -10.93 3.50
C TYR A 139 45.80 -12.13 2.90
N TYR A 140 46.45 -13.30 2.94
CA TYR A 140 45.89 -14.59 2.58
C TYR A 140 44.57 -14.88 3.32
N GLY A 141 44.50 -14.57 4.61
CA GLY A 141 43.31 -14.68 5.45
C GLY A 141 42.13 -13.81 5.06
N THR A 142 42.41 -12.65 4.47
CA THR A 142 41.38 -11.65 4.15
C THR A 142 40.97 -11.68 2.69
N TYR A 143 41.91 -11.99 1.79
CA TYR A 143 41.79 -11.88 0.34
C TYR A 143 42.12 -13.19 -0.39
N ALA A 144 41.78 -14.33 0.22
CA ALA A 144 42.03 -15.69 -0.26
C ALA A 144 41.63 -15.93 -1.74
N SER A 145 40.49 -15.37 -2.16
CA SER A 145 39.96 -15.49 -3.52
C SER A 145 40.81 -14.82 -4.60
N LYS A 146 41.69 -13.87 -4.22
CA LYS A 146 42.51 -13.09 -5.17
C LYS A 146 43.92 -13.62 -5.36
N VAL A 147 44.32 -14.63 -4.60
CA VAL A 147 45.69 -15.14 -4.56
C VAL A 147 45.66 -16.59 -5.01
N ALA A 148 46.50 -17.01 -5.95
CA ALA A 148 46.61 -18.37 -6.45
C ALA A 148 47.43 -19.32 -5.54
N ALA A 149 48.45 -18.80 -4.85
CA ALA A 149 49.23 -19.52 -3.85
C ALA A 149 49.97 -18.54 -2.91
N ALA A 150 50.30 -19.00 -1.71
CA ALA A 150 51.00 -18.20 -0.69
C ALA A 150 52.25 -18.91 -0.14
N VAL A 151 53.33 -18.14 0.06
CA VAL A 151 54.59 -18.61 0.68
C VAL A 151 54.94 -17.72 1.87
N ALA A 152 54.80 -18.23 3.09
CA ALA A 152 55.02 -17.48 4.31
C ALA A 152 56.25 -18.00 5.07
N ILE A 153 57.24 -17.15 5.31
CA ILE A 153 58.52 -17.55 5.92
C ILE A 153 58.74 -16.83 7.24
N GLY A 154 58.90 -17.58 8.34
CA GLY A 154 59.16 -17.00 9.67
C GLY A 154 58.08 -16.02 10.15
N GLY A 155 56.81 -16.31 9.85
CA GLY A 155 55.63 -15.53 10.24
C GLY A 155 54.63 -16.35 11.05
N HIS A 156 53.64 -15.70 11.66
CA HIS A 156 52.59 -16.36 12.43
C HIS A 156 51.22 -15.68 12.27
N TYR A 157 50.14 -16.42 12.48
CA TYR A 157 48.77 -15.88 12.48
C TYR A 157 47.80 -16.78 13.25
N GLY A 158 46.63 -16.27 13.62
CA GLY A 158 45.61 -17.02 14.37
C GLY A 158 44.95 -18.12 13.54
N ALA A 159 44.74 -19.30 14.13
CA ALA A 159 44.16 -20.46 13.45
C ALA A 159 42.65 -20.36 13.17
N THR A 160 41.97 -19.31 13.62
CA THR A 160 40.51 -19.15 13.49
C THR A 160 40.04 -19.00 12.04
N ILE A 161 40.90 -18.52 11.14
CA ILE A 161 40.59 -18.34 9.71
C ILE A 161 40.97 -19.55 8.84
N ALA A 162 41.51 -20.63 9.44
CA ALA A 162 42.19 -21.69 8.70
C ALA A 162 41.28 -22.41 7.68
N CYS A 163 39.98 -22.54 7.96
CA CYS A 163 39.05 -23.19 7.04
C CYS A 163 38.54 -22.26 5.94
N ASP A 164 38.60 -20.95 6.13
CA ASP A 164 38.20 -19.96 5.13
C ASP A 164 39.22 -19.87 3.98
N VAL A 165 40.44 -20.29 4.25
CA VAL A 165 41.59 -20.22 3.34
C VAL A 165 42.08 -21.57 2.83
N LYS A 166 41.43 -22.67 3.26
CA LYS A 166 41.92 -24.04 3.02
C LYS A 166 42.13 -24.38 1.54
N ASP A 167 41.37 -23.74 0.65
CA ASP A 167 41.43 -24.00 -0.80
C ASP A 167 42.52 -23.17 -1.52
N VAL A 168 43.30 -22.38 -0.76
CA VAL A 168 44.44 -21.62 -1.26
C VAL A 168 45.73 -22.35 -0.88
N PRO A 169 46.50 -22.85 -1.86
CA PRO A 169 47.78 -23.51 -1.63
C PRO A 169 48.72 -22.65 -0.78
N LEU A 170 49.16 -23.22 0.35
CA LEU A 170 50.06 -22.58 1.30
C LEU A 170 51.31 -23.42 1.50
N TRP A 171 52.48 -22.79 1.43
CA TRP A 171 53.73 -23.38 1.89
C TRP A 171 54.40 -22.46 2.92
N ALA A 172 54.34 -22.88 4.19
CA ALA A 172 54.97 -22.19 5.29
C ALA A 172 56.37 -22.75 5.58
N PHE A 173 57.29 -21.87 5.96
CA PHE A 173 58.68 -22.19 6.28
C PHE A 173 59.08 -21.59 7.62
N ASP A 174 59.81 -22.35 8.43
CA ASP A 174 60.39 -21.85 9.67
C ASP A 174 61.70 -22.55 10.04
N GLY A 175 62.43 -21.99 11.00
CA GLY A 175 63.51 -22.70 11.68
C GLY A 175 62.98 -23.50 12.86
N ASP A 176 63.54 -24.68 13.13
CA ASP A 176 63.13 -25.50 14.28
C ASP A 176 63.53 -24.90 15.64
N GLN A 177 64.30 -23.80 15.67
CA GLN A 177 64.71 -23.06 16.87
C GLN A 177 64.11 -21.64 16.96
N THR A 178 63.22 -21.24 16.04
CA THR A 178 62.53 -19.94 16.09
C THR A 178 61.28 -19.99 16.97
N SER A 179 60.81 -18.83 17.45
CA SER A 179 59.55 -18.70 18.18
C SER A 179 58.31 -18.63 17.27
N THR A 180 58.47 -18.22 16.00
CA THR A 180 57.38 -18.10 15.03
C THR A 180 56.75 -19.45 14.68
N ARG A 181 57.49 -20.55 14.85
CA ARG A 181 57.01 -21.92 14.63
C ARG A 181 55.77 -22.26 15.46
N TYR A 182 55.63 -21.63 16.64
CA TYR A 182 54.49 -21.85 17.53
C TYR A 182 53.19 -21.26 16.98
N GLY A 183 53.24 -20.40 15.96
CA GLY A 183 52.06 -19.93 15.24
C GLY A 183 51.89 -20.56 13.86
N SER A 184 52.98 -20.77 13.10
CA SER A 184 52.90 -21.35 11.76
C SER A 184 52.55 -22.85 11.76
N ILE A 185 53.06 -23.65 12.72
CA ILE A 185 52.73 -25.09 12.81
C ILE A 185 51.24 -25.31 13.12
N PRO A 186 50.65 -24.67 14.17
CA PRO A 186 49.23 -24.85 14.45
C PRO A 186 48.33 -24.34 13.32
N PHE A 187 48.73 -23.27 12.63
CA PHE A 187 47.98 -22.75 11.49
C PHE A 187 47.90 -23.76 10.34
N VAL A 188 49.05 -24.31 9.89
CA VAL A 188 49.08 -25.32 8.83
C VAL A 188 48.31 -26.58 9.24
N ALA A 189 48.44 -27.01 10.50
CA ALA A 189 47.68 -28.14 11.02
C ALA A 189 46.17 -27.87 11.01
N ALA A 190 45.74 -26.66 11.40
CA ALA A 190 44.34 -26.26 11.38
C ALA A 190 43.77 -26.24 9.95
N VAL A 191 44.53 -25.71 8.98
CA VAL A 191 44.13 -25.72 7.55
C VAL A 191 43.90 -27.15 7.07
N ASN A 192 44.85 -28.05 7.36
CA ASN A 192 44.78 -29.45 6.94
C ASN A 192 43.70 -30.27 7.67
N ALA A 193 43.18 -29.78 8.81
CA ALA A 193 42.11 -30.41 9.57
C ALA A 193 40.69 -30.01 9.09
N CYS A 194 40.57 -29.02 8.21
CA CYS A 194 39.28 -28.57 7.70
C CYS A 194 38.59 -29.63 6.83
N LEU A 195 37.26 -29.61 6.79
CA LEU A 195 36.44 -30.53 6.00
C LEU A 195 35.68 -29.77 4.89
N PRO A 196 35.70 -30.26 3.63
CA PRO A 196 36.53 -31.36 3.15
C PRO A 196 38.03 -30.99 3.23
N THR A 197 38.86 -32.01 3.44
CA THR A 197 40.32 -31.87 3.53
C THR A 197 40.86 -31.14 2.30
N PRO A 198 41.73 -30.11 2.48
CA PRO A 198 42.25 -29.35 1.36
C PRO A 198 43.09 -30.20 0.41
N ASN A 199 42.98 -29.91 -0.89
CA ASN A 199 43.77 -30.54 -1.94
C ASN A 199 44.32 -29.45 -2.88
N PRO A 200 45.63 -29.14 -2.84
CA PRO A 200 46.68 -29.82 -2.06
C PRO A 200 46.62 -29.49 -0.56
N LEU A 201 47.22 -30.36 0.26
CA LEU A 201 47.47 -30.04 1.68
C LEU A 201 48.42 -28.83 1.81
N ALA A 202 48.17 -27.99 2.81
CA ALA A 202 49.11 -26.96 3.21
C ALA A 202 50.42 -27.60 3.72
N LYS A 203 51.55 -27.05 3.29
CA LYS A 203 52.89 -27.57 3.58
C LYS A 203 53.55 -26.77 4.70
N MET A 204 54.27 -27.47 5.56
CA MET A 204 55.15 -26.88 6.56
C MET A 204 56.56 -27.46 6.41
N THR A 205 57.56 -26.60 6.23
CA THR A 205 58.98 -26.99 6.19
C THR A 205 59.71 -26.37 7.37
N LEU A 206 60.37 -27.21 8.17
CA LEU A 206 61.22 -26.79 9.28
C LEU A 206 62.70 -27.04 8.96
N TYR A 207 63.52 -25.99 9.03
CA TYR A 207 64.97 -26.14 8.89
C TYR A 207 65.63 -26.46 10.22
N ALA A 208 66.30 -27.62 10.27
CA ALA A 208 66.95 -28.12 11.48
C ALA A 208 68.14 -27.24 11.91
N GLY A 209 68.23 -26.93 13.21
CA GLY A 209 69.28 -26.11 13.80
C GLY A 209 69.22 -24.61 13.47
N VAL A 210 68.06 -24.09 13.05
CA VAL A 210 67.94 -22.70 12.56
C VAL A 210 67.11 -21.84 13.53
N SER A 211 67.72 -20.77 14.04
CA SER A 211 67.09 -19.82 14.98
C SER A 211 66.73 -18.45 14.39
N GLY A 212 67.03 -18.18 13.11
CA GLY A 212 66.77 -16.86 12.49
C GLY A 212 67.08 -16.68 10.99
N GLU A 213 67.33 -17.74 10.22
CA GLU A 213 67.79 -17.65 8.80
C GLU A 213 67.02 -18.58 7.84
N ALA A 214 65.72 -18.79 8.09
CA ALA A 214 64.88 -19.62 7.21
C ALA A 214 64.65 -18.96 5.83
N TRP A 215 64.69 -17.63 5.77
CA TRP A 215 64.40 -16.82 4.58
C TRP A 215 65.37 -17.06 3.41
N THR A 216 66.65 -16.70 3.54
CA THR A 216 67.72 -16.94 2.57
C THR A 216 67.69 -18.37 2.01
N ARG A 217 67.61 -19.39 2.88
CA ARG A 217 67.58 -20.82 2.49
C ARG A 217 66.38 -21.19 1.63
N THR A 218 65.24 -20.55 1.89
CA THR A 218 64.01 -20.76 1.10
C THR A 218 64.13 -20.07 -0.26
N TRP A 219 64.61 -18.83 -0.28
CA TRP A 219 64.61 -17.99 -1.47
C TRP A 219 65.71 -18.32 -2.48
N ASP A 220 66.92 -18.67 -2.02
CA ASP A 220 68.02 -19.08 -2.90
C ASP A 220 67.84 -20.53 -3.42
N GLY A 221 66.97 -21.31 -2.78
CA GLY A 221 66.68 -22.71 -3.12
C GLY A 221 67.76 -23.71 -2.69
N THR A 222 68.79 -23.27 -1.96
CA THR A 222 69.92 -24.11 -1.54
C THR A 222 69.50 -25.22 -0.57
N ALA A 223 68.36 -25.06 0.10
CA ALA A 223 67.74 -26.07 0.96
C ALA A 223 66.88 -27.10 0.19
N GLY A 224 66.89 -27.10 -1.14
CA GLY A 224 66.18 -28.07 -1.99
C GLY A 224 64.67 -27.85 -2.10
N ASN A 225 64.17 -26.67 -1.70
CA ASN A 225 62.76 -26.31 -1.83
C ASN A 225 62.59 -25.25 -2.92
N ASP A 226 62.05 -25.62 -4.08
CA ASP A 226 61.77 -24.68 -5.17
C ASP A 226 60.37 -24.08 -5.04
N VAL A 227 60.27 -23.01 -4.27
CA VAL A 227 58.99 -22.31 -4.04
C VAL A 227 58.45 -21.61 -5.30
N TYR A 228 59.32 -21.23 -6.24
CA TYR A 228 58.91 -20.51 -7.45
C TYR A 228 58.22 -21.44 -8.43
N THR A 229 58.83 -22.59 -8.73
CA THR A 229 58.20 -23.62 -9.56
C THR A 229 56.97 -24.21 -8.88
N TRP A 230 56.96 -24.32 -7.55
CA TRP A 230 55.76 -24.74 -6.82
C TRP A 230 54.59 -23.76 -6.98
N MET A 231 54.80 -22.45 -6.81
CA MET A 231 53.74 -21.45 -7.00
C MET A 231 53.14 -21.52 -8.41
N LEU A 232 53.98 -21.67 -9.44
CA LEU A 232 53.57 -21.75 -10.86
C LEU A 232 52.67 -22.93 -11.21
N GLN A 233 52.55 -23.94 -10.34
CA GLN A 233 51.61 -25.05 -10.52
C GLN A 233 50.16 -24.65 -10.25
N TYR A 234 49.93 -23.51 -9.60
CA TYR A 234 48.60 -23.09 -9.16
C TYR A 234 48.09 -21.88 -9.93
N SER A 235 46.80 -21.89 -10.22
CA SER A 235 46.04 -20.72 -10.65
C SER A 235 44.70 -20.71 -9.92
N LEU A 236 43.97 -19.60 -9.97
CA LEU A 236 42.61 -19.55 -9.44
C LEU A 236 41.70 -20.62 -10.08
N LEU A 237 41.94 -20.98 -11.35
CA LEU A 237 41.19 -22.02 -12.08
C LEU A 237 41.56 -23.47 -11.75
N THR A 238 42.69 -23.72 -11.09
CA THR A 238 43.02 -25.09 -10.65
C THR A 238 42.39 -25.44 -9.30
N ARG A 239 41.59 -24.53 -8.74
CA ARG A 239 40.83 -24.73 -7.50
C ARG A 239 39.52 -25.44 -7.78
N LYS A 240 38.86 -25.83 -6.70
CA LYS A 240 37.43 -26.15 -6.77
C LYS A 240 36.69 -24.88 -7.19
N ASN A 241 36.06 -24.92 -8.36
CA ASN A 241 35.28 -23.82 -8.90
C ASN A 241 34.24 -23.32 -7.89
N THR A 242 34.23 -22.01 -7.66
CA THR A 242 33.16 -21.34 -6.91
C THR A 242 32.09 -20.91 -7.90
N LEU A 243 30.86 -21.39 -7.75
CA LEU A 243 29.80 -21.02 -8.69
C LEU A 243 29.60 -19.49 -8.73
N PRO A 244 29.30 -18.91 -9.90
CA PRO A 244 29.06 -17.49 -10.01
C PRO A 244 27.84 -17.08 -9.20
N THR A 245 27.82 -15.84 -8.73
CA THR A 245 26.61 -15.21 -8.18
C THR A 245 25.85 -14.53 -9.30
N VAL A 246 24.52 -14.63 -9.29
CA VAL A 246 23.64 -14.02 -10.29
C VAL A 246 22.41 -13.43 -9.64
N ASN A 247 21.96 -12.31 -10.20
CA ASN A 247 20.71 -11.66 -9.88
C ASN A 247 20.03 -11.28 -11.21
N ALA A 248 18.80 -11.72 -11.44
CA ALA A 248 18.02 -11.52 -12.66
C ALA A 248 17.45 -10.08 -12.75
N GLY A 249 17.49 -9.33 -11.67
CA GLY A 249 16.88 -8.02 -11.55
C GLY A 249 15.50 -8.11 -10.94
N LEU A 250 14.79 -6.98 -11.00
CA LEU A 250 13.53 -6.79 -10.28
C LEU A 250 12.33 -7.21 -11.11
N ASP A 251 11.33 -7.79 -10.43
CA ASP A 251 10.01 -7.99 -10.99
C ASP A 251 9.47 -6.70 -11.62
N ASP A 252 8.76 -6.83 -12.75
CA ASP A 252 8.17 -5.68 -13.45
C ASP A 252 6.68 -5.87 -13.70
N PHE A 253 5.98 -4.75 -13.79
CA PHE A 253 4.54 -4.72 -14.05
C PHE A 253 4.25 -3.81 -15.23
N VAL A 254 3.50 -4.35 -16.19
CA VAL A 254 3.13 -3.68 -17.43
C VAL A 254 1.61 -3.57 -17.50
N VAL A 255 1.12 -2.33 -17.61
CA VAL A 255 -0.32 -2.08 -17.82
C VAL A 255 -0.60 -2.14 -19.33
N ALA A 256 -1.46 -3.06 -19.75
CA ALA A 256 -1.93 -3.14 -21.12
C ALA A 256 -2.60 -1.80 -21.54
N PRO A 257 -2.40 -1.32 -22.78
CA PRO A 257 -1.89 -2.04 -23.94
C PRO A 257 -0.36 -2.02 -24.09
N ALA A 258 0.40 -1.50 -23.12
CA ALA A 258 1.84 -1.66 -23.15
C ALA A 258 2.21 -3.15 -23.12
N ASN A 259 3.23 -3.53 -23.88
CA ASN A 259 3.58 -4.93 -24.12
C ASN A 259 5.10 -5.18 -24.13
N THR A 260 5.84 -4.29 -23.47
CA THR A 260 7.31 -4.31 -23.41
C THR A 260 7.80 -4.09 -21.99
N SER A 261 8.90 -4.74 -21.65
CA SER A 261 9.65 -4.54 -20.40
C SER A 261 11.15 -4.74 -20.67
N ILE A 262 12.00 -4.53 -19.66
CA ILE A 262 13.45 -4.69 -19.75
C ILE A 262 13.92 -5.65 -18.66
N LEU A 263 14.49 -6.78 -19.08
CA LEU A 263 15.21 -7.72 -18.22
C LEU A 263 16.60 -7.13 -17.92
N LYS A 264 16.99 -7.03 -16.66
CA LYS A 264 18.25 -6.40 -16.23
C LYS A 264 18.89 -7.15 -15.06
N GLY A 265 19.79 -8.07 -15.37
CA GLY A 265 20.52 -8.80 -14.34
C GLY A 265 21.92 -8.26 -14.07
N THR A 266 22.52 -8.78 -13.00
CA THR A 266 23.92 -8.61 -12.60
C THR A 266 24.52 -9.97 -12.21
N ALA A 267 25.82 -10.14 -12.39
CA ALA A 267 26.52 -11.36 -12.00
C ALA A 267 27.98 -11.06 -11.66
N ALA A 268 28.53 -11.84 -10.75
CA ALA A 268 29.93 -11.75 -10.36
C ALA A 268 30.47 -13.15 -10.10
N ASP A 269 31.72 -13.36 -10.47
CA ASP A 269 32.45 -14.58 -10.19
C ASP A 269 33.64 -14.26 -9.26
N ALA A 270 33.82 -15.08 -8.23
CA ALA A 270 34.75 -14.80 -7.14
C ALA A 270 36.17 -15.31 -7.45
N ASP A 271 36.29 -16.39 -8.23
CA ASP A 271 37.56 -17.03 -8.60
C ASP A 271 37.85 -16.99 -10.12
N GLY A 272 36.99 -16.33 -10.90
CA GLY A 272 37.14 -16.26 -12.36
C GLY A 272 36.41 -15.09 -13.03
N GLU A 273 35.95 -15.32 -14.26
CA GLU A 273 35.21 -14.36 -15.07
C GLU A 273 33.93 -15.00 -15.64
N ILE A 274 32.85 -14.22 -15.78
CA ILE A 274 31.63 -14.68 -16.44
C ILE A 274 31.87 -14.79 -17.94
N THR A 275 31.70 -15.99 -18.50
CA THR A 275 31.94 -16.27 -19.93
C THR A 275 30.67 -16.23 -20.78
N SER A 276 29.53 -16.56 -20.20
CA SER A 276 28.25 -16.51 -20.91
C SER A 276 27.09 -16.19 -19.99
N THR A 277 26.04 -15.62 -20.61
CA THR A 277 24.79 -15.24 -19.95
C THR A 277 23.66 -15.65 -20.88
N LYS A 278 22.50 -16.02 -20.34
CA LYS A 278 21.34 -16.40 -21.15
C LYS A 278 20.02 -16.17 -20.42
N TRP A 279 19.19 -15.33 -21.01
CA TRP A 279 17.79 -15.17 -20.66
C TRP A 279 16.91 -16.21 -21.32
N THR A 280 16.09 -16.89 -20.53
CA THR A 280 15.11 -17.88 -21.00
C THR A 280 13.75 -17.62 -20.35
N LYS A 281 12.67 -17.64 -21.13
CA LYS A 281 11.31 -17.68 -20.56
C LYS A 281 11.04 -19.08 -20.01
N ILE A 282 10.76 -19.18 -18.71
CA ILE A 282 10.47 -20.43 -18.01
C ILE A 282 8.98 -20.75 -18.10
N SER A 283 8.13 -19.76 -17.86
CA SER A 283 6.67 -19.91 -17.88
C SER A 283 5.98 -18.61 -18.31
N GLY A 284 4.66 -18.72 -18.53
CA GLY A 284 3.80 -17.61 -18.96
C GLY A 284 3.26 -17.76 -20.38
N PRO A 285 2.48 -16.78 -20.86
CA PRO A 285 1.87 -16.82 -22.19
C PRO A 285 2.89 -17.06 -23.31
N ALA A 286 2.45 -17.67 -24.42
CA ALA A 286 3.33 -18.07 -25.52
C ALA A 286 4.09 -16.88 -26.13
N SER A 287 3.46 -15.70 -26.22
CA SER A 287 4.04 -14.49 -26.80
C SER A 287 5.00 -13.80 -25.83
N ALA A 288 6.29 -13.87 -26.12
CA ALA A 288 7.35 -13.05 -25.54
C ALA A 288 8.57 -13.12 -26.46
N ASN A 289 9.14 -11.97 -26.83
CA ASN A 289 10.33 -11.90 -27.67
C ASN A 289 11.48 -11.24 -26.89
N ILE A 290 12.49 -12.03 -26.52
CA ILE A 290 13.71 -11.56 -25.85
C ILE A 290 14.70 -11.11 -26.94
N GLN A 291 14.93 -9.80 -27.05
CA GLN A 291 15.69 -9.24 -28.17
C GLN A 291 17.18 -9.60 -28.13
N SER A 292 17.76 -9.71 -26.95
CA SER A 292 19.20 -9.98 -26.75
C SER A 292 19.38 -10.99 -25.62
N PRO A 293 19.09 -12.28 -25.85
CA PRO A 293 19.05 -13.27 -24.78
C PRO A 293 20.41 -13.50 -24.12
N ASN A 294 21.52 -13.27 -24.82
CA ASN A 294 22.86 -13.51 -24.29
C ASN A 294 23.53 -12.26 -23.68
N SER A 295 22.73 -11.31 -23.21
CA SER A 295 23.18 -10.06 -22.60
C SER A 295 22.59 -9.92 -21.21
N MET A 296 23.36 -9.34 -20.28
CA MET A 296 22.87 -9.02 -18.92
C MET A 296 21.65 -8.10 -18.93
N THR A 297 21.50 -7.27 -19.97
CA THR A 297 20.30 -6.45 -20.19
C THR A 297 19.66 -6.79 -21.54
N SER A 298 18.35 -7.01 -21.53
CA SER A 298 17.56 -7.39 -22.71
C SER A 298 16.17 -6.76 -22.70
N ASN A 299 15.74 -6.19 -23.82
CA ASN A 299 14.32 -5.83 -23.97
C ASN A 299 13.50 -7.08 -24.24
N VAL A 300 12.34 -7.17 -23.61
CA VAL A 300 11.30 -8.15 -23.96
C VAL A 300 10.08 -7.43 -24.52
N SER A 301 9.52 -7.95 -25.60
CA SER A 301 8.35 -7.38 -26.26
C SER A 301 7.31 -8.44 -26.63
N SER A 302 6.17 -8.00 -27.17
CA SER A 302 5.03 -8.86 -27.52
C SER A 302 4.43 -9.57 -26.32
N LEU A 303 4.55 -8.97 -25.13
CA LEU A 303 3.89 -9.45 -23.94
C LEU A 303 2.37 -9.24 -24.07
N VAL A 304 1.58 -10.20 -23.61
CA VAL A 304 0.12 -10.10 -23.51
C VAL A 304 -0.27 -10.28 -22.06
N VAL A 305 -1.52 -9.98 -21.71
CA VAL A 305 -2.02 -10.14 -20.34
C VAL A 305 -1.71 -11.54 -19.80
N GLY A 306 -1.05 -11.60 -18.65
CA GLY A 306 -0.57 -12.82 -18.00
C GLY A 306 0.72 -12.59 -17.20
N GLU A 307 1.06 -13.59 -16.40
CA GLU A 307 2.32 -13.66 -15.64
C GLU A 307 3.40 -14.36 -16.45
N TYR A 308 4.61 -13.80 -16.46
CA TYR A 308 5.78 -14.39 -17.10
C TYR A 308 6.89 -14.60 -16.09
N VAL A 309 7.60 -15.73 -16.20
CA VAL A 309 8.84 -15.97 -15.45
C VAL A 309 10.00 -16.04 -16.44
N PHE A 310 10.99 -15.19 -16.27
CA PHE A 310 12.24 -15.20 -17.04
C PHE A 310 13.40 -15.57 -16.14
N GLN A 311 14.32 -16.39 -16.64
CA GLN A 311 15.51 -16.85 -15.92
C GLN A 311 16.77 -16.34 -16.59
N LEU A 312 17.67 -15.77 -15.79
CA LEU A 312 19.05 -15.48 -16.18
C LEU A 312 19.94 -16.64 -15.75
N GLU A 313 20.46 -17.40 -16.71
CA GLU A 313 21.58 -18.33 -16.51
C GLU A 313 22.89 -17.57 -16.73
N VAL A 314 23.87 -17.73 -15.84
CA VAL A 314 25.26 -17.30 -16.07
C VAL A 314 26.21 -18.47 -15.94
N THR A 315 27.25 -18.49 -16.76
CA THR A 315 28.32 -19.51 -16.71
C THR A 315 29.66 -18.81 -16.52
N ASP A 316 30.46 -19.30 -15.57
CA ASP A 316 31.84 -18.84 -15.32
C ASP A 316 32.85 -19.41 -16.33
N ASP A 317 34.15 -19.16 -16.14
CA ASP A 317 35.23 -19.64 -17.00
C ASP A 317 35.74 -21.05 -16.66
N GLN A 318 35.15 -21.68 -15.66
CA GLN A 318 35.35 -23.09 -15.28
C GLN A 318 34.13 -23.98 -15.62
N GLY A 319 33.08 -23.40 -16.22
CA GLY A 319 31.85 -24.08 -16.65
C GLY A 319 30.79 -24.22 -15.55
N GLY A 320 31.00 -23.64 -14.37
CA GLY A 320 30.00 -23.56 -13.31
C GLY A 320 28.86 -22.64 -13.71
N LYS A 321 27.64 -23.00 -13.30
CA LYS A 321 26.42 -22.28 -13.66
C LYS A 321 25.64 -21.84 -12.44
N ALA A 322 25.08 -20.65 -12.52
CA ALA A 322 24.11 -20.15 -11.56
C ALA A 322 22.92 -19.53 -12.28
N TYR A 323 21.81 -19.42 -11.55
CA TYR A 323 20.52 -19.01 -12.08
C TYR A 323 19.82 -18.06 -11.14
N ASP A 324 19.10 -17.10 -11.69
CA ASP A 324 18.09 -16.33 -10.96
C ASP A 324 16.89 -16.05 -11.87
N GLN A 325 15.72 -15.76 -11.29
CA GLN A 325 14.48 -15.53 -12.01
C GLN A 325 13.89 -14.14 -11.72
N VAL A 326 13.10 -13.64 -12.67
CA VAL A 326 12.36 -12.40 -12.56
C VAL A 326 10.95 -12.59 -13.15
N ASN A 327 9.95 -12.04 -12.47
CA ASN A 327 8.57 -12.10 -12.91
C ASN A 327 8.17 -10.81 -13.62
N ILE A 328 7.47 -10.95 -14.74
CA ILE A 328 6.83 -9.82 -15.41
C ILE A 328 5.33 -10.07 -15.46
N THR A 329 4.59 -9.24 -14.74
CA THR A 329 3.13 -9.24 -14.77
C THR A 329 2.64 -8.28 -15.85
N VAL A 330 1.83 -8.76 -16.79
CA VAL A 330 1.07 -7.89 -17.69
C VAL A 330 -0.40 -7.95 -17.32
N ALA A 331 -0.94 -6.84 -16.86
CA ALA A 331 -2.33 -6.76 -16.42
C ALA A 331 -3.13 -5.78 -17.28
N SER A 332 -4.39 -6.15 -17.53
CA SER A 332 -5.42 -5.21 -17.98
C SER A 332 -6.02 -4.51 -16.77
N ILE A 333 -6.26 -3.19 -16.89
CA ILE A 333 -7.03 -2.44 -15.90
C ILE A 333 -8.48 -2.27 -16.37
N ASN A 334 -9.45 -2.53 -15.49
CA ASN A 334 -10.85 -2.21 -15.73
C ASN A 334 -11.20 -0.88 -15.05
N ALA A 335 -10.85 0.23 -15.70
CA ALA A 335 -10.95 1.57 -15.13
C ALA A 335 -12.38 2.03 -14.79
N GLY A 336 -13.41 1.32 -15.27
CA GLY A 336 -14.83 1.59 -14.99
C GLY A 336 -15.52 0.53 -14.13
N ALA A 337 -14.76 -0.35 -13.46
CA ALA A 337 -15.33 -1.34 -12.56
C ALA A 337 -16.04 -0.67 -11.37
N ASP A 338 -17.29 -1.03 -11.14
CA ASP A 338 -17.97 -0.71 -9.88
C ASP A 338 -17.54 -1.73 -8.83
N CYS A 339 -16.64 -1.30 -7.93
CA CYS A 339 -16.12 -2.16 -6.86
C CYS A 339 -16.85 -1.96 -5.52
N GLY A 340 -18.00 -1.27 -5.53
CA GLY A 340 -18.78 -0.97 -4.33
C GLY A 340 -18.03 -0.07 -3.36
N CYS A 341 -17.46 1.03 -3.87
CA CYS A 341 -16.61 1.94 -3.11
C CYS A 341 -17.42 3.13 -2.58
N ASP A 342 -17.28 3.47 -1.31
CA ASP A 342 -17.73 4.76 -0.77
C ASP A 342 -16.74 5.88 -1.12
N PHE A 343 -15.44 5.53 -1.15
CA PHE A 343 -14.36 6.43 -1.56
C PHE A 343 -13.42 5.73 -2.54
N THR A 344 -12.97 6.44 -3.58
CA THR A 344 -12.00 5.93 -4.55
C THR A 344 -10.73 6.76 -4.50
N ILE A 345 -9.59 6.09 -4.38
CA ILE A 345 -8.25 6.68 -4.38
C ILE A 345 -7.68 6.57 -5.80
N GLU A 346 -7.54 7.72 -6.45
CA GLU A 346 -6.99 7.84 -7.79
C GLU A 346 -5.46 7.66 -7.82
N LEU A 347 -4.92 7.27 -8.99
CA LEU A 347 -3.49 6.94 -9.17
C LEU A 347 -2.54 8.10 -8.77
N ASN A 348 -3.00 9.34 -8.88
CA ASN A 348 -2.26 10.56 -8.55
C ASN A 348 -2.38 10.99 -7.07
N GLN A 349 -3.13 10.28 -6.23
CA GLN A 349 -3.34 10.61 -4.82
C GLN A 349 -2.39 9.84 -3.91
N TYR A 350 -1.29 10.46 -3.49
CA TYR A 350 -0.25 9.82 -2.69
C TYR A 350 -0.49 9.84 -1.17
N PHE A 351 -1.37 10.74 -0.69
CA PHE A 351 -1.68 10.92 0.72
C PHE A 351 -3.20 10.99 0.90
N VAL A 352 -3.73 10.16 1.78
CA VAL A 352 -5.15 10.06 2.09
C VAL A 352 -5.33 10.26 3.58
N ASP A 353 -5.97 11.35 3.97
CA ASP A 353 -6.25 11.69 5.36
C ASP A 353 -7.74 11.54 5.61
N GLY A 354 -8.13 10.58 6.47
CA GLY A 354 -9.53 10.29 6.78
C GLY A 354 -10.28 11.48 7.36
N SER A 355 -9.59 12.41 8.04
CA SER A 355 -10.21 13.66 8.53
C SER A 355 -10.66 14.59 7.41
N LYS A 356 -10.19 14.38 6.18
CA LYS A 356 -10.55 15.13 4.97
C LYS A 356 -11.55 14.40 4.08
N LEU A 357 -11.87 13.14 4.38
CA LEU A 357 -12.89 12.37 3.67
C LEU A 357 -14.26 12.69 4.28
N SER A 358 -14.94 13.68 3.70
CA SER A 358 -16.25 14.15 4.18
C SER A 358 -17.26 13.00 4.19
N GLY A 359 -17.75 12.63 5.38
CA GLY A 359 -18.77 11.60 5.56
C GLY A 359 -18.23 10.21 5.87
N LEU A 360 -16.90 10.02 5.95
CA LEU A 360 -16.29 8.73 6.32
C LEU A 360 -16.82 8.25 7.68
N LYS A 361 -17.32 7.02 7.72
CA LYS A 361 -17.87 6.34 8.90
C LYS A 361 -17.50 4.85 8.88
N GLY A 362 -17.53 4.21 10.05
CA GLY A 362 -17.27 2.77 10.15
C GLY A 362 -18.16 1.94 9.23
N GLY A 363 -17.57 0.95 8.56
CA GLY A 363 -18.21 0.12 7.54
C GLY A 363 -17.97 0.59 6.10
N ASP A 364 -17.49 1.82 5.89
CA ASP A 364 -17.23 2.32 4.54
C ASP A 364 -16.07 1.56 3.85
N VAL A 365 -16.13 1.52 2.52
CA VAL A 365 -15.15 0.89 1.64
C VAL A 365 -14.34 1.96 0.90
N ILE A 366 -13.02 1.96 1.10
CA ILE A 366 -12.06 2.77 0.37
C ILE A 366 -11.37 1.90 -0.69
N CYS A 367 -11.62 2.19 -1.96
CA CYS A 367 -11.01 1.49 -3.07
C CYS A 367 -9.75 2.20 -3.57
N ILE A 368 -8.66 1.46 -3.70
CA ILE A 368 -7.44 1.91 -4.36
C ILE A 368 -7.52 1.48 -5.82
N LYS A 369 -7.51 2.44 -6.73
CA LYS A 369 -7.59 2.17 -8.16
C LYS A 369 -6.37 1.38 -8.64
N ALA A 370 -6.61 0.32 -9.41
CA ALA A 370 -5.58 -0.52 -10.01
C ALA A 370 -4.61 0.27 -10.91
N GLY A 371 -3.37 -0.20 -10.97
CA GLY A 371 -2.29 0.40 -11.76
C GLY A 371 -1.00 0.59 -10.97
N VAL A 372 0.01 1.15 -11.65
CA VAL A 372 1.36 1.36 -11.10
C VAL A 372 1.43 2.67 -10.33
N ARG A 373 1.95 2.62 -9.10
CA ARG A 373 2.11 3.77 -8.21
C ARG A 373 3.45 3.72 -7.49
N SER A 374 3.98 4.86 -7.05
CA SER A 374 5.27 4.91 -6.33
C SER A 374 5.12 4.94 -4.81
N PHE A 375 3.98 5.40 -4.29
CA PHE A 375 3.77 5.63 -2.86
C PHE A 375 2.29 5.76 -2.56
N LEU A 376 1.86 5.35 -1.36
CA LEU A 376 0.56 5.70 -0.79
C LEU A 376 0.64 5.70 0.73
N GLU A 377 0.17 6.77 1.36
CA GLU A 377 -0.02 6.83 2.81
C GLU A 377 -1.50 7.07 3.13
N PHE A 378 -2.03 6.23 4.01
CA PHE A 378 -3.28 6.45 4.72
C PHE A 378 -2.99 6.99 6.11
N LYS A 379 -3.68 8.08 6.46
CA LYS A 379 -3.63 8.70 7.77
C LYS A 379 -5.04 8.86 8.33
N ASN A 380 -5.23 8.70 9.64
CA ASN A 380 -6.50 8.97 10.32
C ASN A 380 -7.72 8.23 9.74
N ILE A 381 -7.52 7.03 9.19
CA ILE A 381 -8.63 6.19 8.76
C ILE A 381 -9.18 5.48 9.98
N LYS A 382 -10.40 5.84 10.40
CA LYS A 382 -10.99 5.37 11.64
C LYS A 382 -12.36 4.76 11.39
N GLY A 383 -12.47 3.45 11.52
CA GLY A 383 -13.74 2.73 11.54
C GLY A 383 -14.34 2.70 12.94
N ALA A 384 -15.20 1.70 13.17
CA ALA A 384 -15.77 1.44 14.48
C ALA A 384 -15.68 -0.06 14.81
N LYS A 385 -15.71 -0.40 16.10
CA LYS A 385 -15.78 -1.79 16.56
C LYS A 385 -16.97 -2.51 15.89
N GLY A 386 -16.68 -3.65 15.26
CA GLY A 386 -17.68 -4.43 14.50
C GLY A 386 -18.06 -3.84 13.13
N ASN A 387 -17.58 -2.65 12.79
CA ASN A 387 -17.75 -2.01 11.47
C ASN A 387 -16.42 -1.35 11.04
N PRO A 388 -15.39 -2.14 10.75
CA PRO A 388 -14.11 -1.59 10.30
C PRO A 388 -14.24 -0.93 8.92
N ILE A 389 -13.35 0.01 8.61
CA ILE A 389 -13.19 0.50 7.22
C ILE A 389 -12.49 -0.58 6.40
N THR A 390 -12.97 -0.89 5.21
CA THR A 390 -12.28 -1.81 4.29
C THR A 390 -11.50 -1.02 3.24
N ILE A 391 -10.20 -1.25 3.14
CA ILE A 391 -9.31 -0.67 2.13
C ILE A 391 -8.88 -1.78 1.16
N LYS A 392 -9.27 -1.69 -0.11
CA LYS A 392 -9.04 -2.78 -1.09
C LYS A 392 -8.66 -2.27 -2.47
N ASN A 393 -8.03 -3.10 -3.30
CA ASN A 393 -7.82 -2.79 -4.72
C ASN A 393 -9.14 -2.76 -5.51
N CYS A 394 -9.19 -2.03 -6.62
CA CYS A 394 -10.38 -1.94 -7.47
C CYS A 394 -10.01 -1.87 -8.96
N GLY A 395 -10.68 -2.69 -9.77
CA GLY A 395 -10.53 -2.73 -11.22
C GLY A 395 -9.23 -3.39 -11.71
N GLY A 396 -8.63 -4.24 -10.88
CA GLY A 396 -7.38 -4.96 -11.14
C GLY A 396 -6.39 -4.90 -9.97
N GLN A 397 -5.12 -5.24 -10.22
CA GLN A 397 -4.05 -5.21 -9.23
C GLN A 397 -3.50 -3.78 -9.03
N VAL A 398 -3.23 -3.41 -7.78
CA VAL A 398 -2.47 -2.21 -7.39
C VAL A 398 -1.01 -2.62 -7.24
N PHE A 399 -0.13 -2.00 -8.02
CA PHE A 399 1.29 -2.32 -8.02
C PHE A 399 2.13 -1.13 -7.58
N PHE A 400 2.92 -1.32 -6.52
CA PHE A 400 3.84 -0.31 -6.03
C PHE A 400 5.26 -0.52 -6.57
N LYS A 401 5.80 0.50 -7.23
CA LYS A 401 7.14 0.55 -7.82
C LYS A 401 7.88 1.83 -7.40
N ASN A 402 8.82 1.72 -6.45
CA ASN A 402 9.66 2.85 -6.07
C ASN A 402 11.04 2.39 -5.60
N GLU A 403 12.08 3.05 -6.13
CA GLU A 403 13.46 2.66 -5.91
C GLU A 403 14.19 3.40 -4.78
N LYS A 404 13.59 4.47 -4.25
CA LYS A 404 14.35 5.50 -3.51
C LYS A 404 13.83 5.82 -2.12
N ASP A 405 12.56 5.56 -1.82
CA ASP A 405 11.90 6.06 -0.60
C ASP A 405 11.68 4.98 0.47
N ASN A 406 11.56 5.42 1.73
CA ASN A 406 11.28 4.55 2.88
C ASN A 406 9.76 4.39 3.07
N GLY A 407 9.25 3.16 3.19
CA GLY A 407 7.83 2.90 3.43
C GLY A 407 6.96 3.26 2.23
N ILE A 408 6.69 2.32 1.33
CA ILE A 408 5.97 2.63 0.09
C ILE A 408 4.46 2.62 0.28
N PHE A 409 3.97 1.75 1.16
CA PHE A 409 2.57 1.70 1.53
C PHE A 409 2.43 1.86 3.05
N GLN A 410 1.90 3.01 3.50
CA GLN A 410 1.94 3.39 4.91
C GLN A 410 0.56 3.62 5.51
N PHE A 411 0.43 3.30 6.79
CA PHE A 411 -0.72 3.58 7.64
C PHE A 411 -0.26 4.29 8.91
N LYS A 412 -0.89 5.43 9.22
CA LYS A 412 -0.59 6.26 10.39
C LYS A 412 -1.86 6.69 11.11
N GLU A 413 -1.88 6.55 12.43
CA GLU A 413 -3.01 7.00 13.26
C GLU A 413 -4.37 6.39 12.82
N CYS A 414 -4.35 5.18 12.24
CA CYS A 414 -5.54 4.46 11.74
C CYS A 414 -6.07 3.47 12.78
N GLU A 415 -7.38 3.27 12.85
CA GLU A 415 -8.03 2.41 13.86
C GLU A 415 -9.28 1.73 13.28
N TYR A 416 -9.54 0.47 13.63
CA TYR A 416 -10.68 -0.32 13.11
C TYR A 416 -10.73 -0.34 11.58
N PHE A 417 -9.73 -0.96 10.95
CA PHE A 417 -9.67 -1.06 9.49
C PHE A 417 -9.10 -2.40 9.02
N ARG A 418 -9.47 -2.81 7.82
CA ARG A 418 -8.91 -3.96 7.11
C ARG A 418 -8.28 -3.46 5.82
N VAL A 419 -7.03 -3.83 5.54
CA VAL A 419 -6.43 -3.67 4.22
C VAL A 419 -6.31 -5.03 3.55
N THR A 420 -6.90 -5.18 2.38
CA THR A 420 -6.99 -6.47 1.70
C THR A 420 -6.68 -6.38 0.20
N GLY A 421 -5.93 -7.36 -0.30
CA GLY A 421 -5.74 -7.57 -1.74
C GLY A 421 -6.87 -8.32 -2.44
N THR A 422 -7.99 -8.60 -1.78
CA THR A 422 -9.09 -9.42 -2.33
C THR A 422 -10.10 -8.63 -3.18
N GLY A 423 -9.88 -7.34 -3.42
CA GLY A 423 -10.88 -6.46 -4.03
C GLY A 423 -11.20 -6.76 -5.51
N ASP A 424 -10.33 -7.49 -6.20
CA ASP A 424 -10.59 -8.04 -7.53
C ASP A 424 -10.35 -9.56 -7.50
N PRO A 425 -11.37 -10.40 -7.78
CA PRO A 425 -11.29 -11.85 -7.61
C PRO A 425 -10.35 -12.54 -8.59
N ASN A 426 -9.87 -11.84 -9.63
CA ASN A 426 -8.92 -12.42 -10.58
C ASN A 426 -7.48 -12.47 -10.03
N PHE A 427 -7.22 -11.83 -8.90
CA PHE A 427 -5.89 -11.76 -8.30
C PHE A 427 -5.95 -12.30 -6.86
N LYS A 428 -5.11 -13.30 -6.56
CA LYS A 428 -4.92 -13.76 -5.18
C LYS A 428 -4.37 -12.63 -4.31
N TYR A 429 -3.38 -11.89 -4.83
CA TYR A 429 -2.79 -10.73 -4.17
C TYR A 429 -3.05 -9.46 -4.99
N GLY A 430 -4.17 -8.78 -4.73
CA GLY A 430 -4.57 -7.59 -5.47
C GLY A 430 -3.77 -6.32 -5.13
N ILE A 431 -2.96 -6.33 -4.07
CA ILE A 431 -2.02 -5.26 -3.73
C ILE A 431 -0.62 -5.85 -3.63
N LYS A 432 0.25 -5.44 -4.55
CA LYS A 432 1.64 -5.92 -4.64
C LYS A 432 2.63 -4.76 -4.49
N VAL A 433 3.62 -4.93 -3.62
CA VAL A 433 4.80 -4.06 -3.54
C VAL A 433 5.97 -4.80 -4.18
N GLY A 434 6.28 -4.47 -5.43
CA GLY A 434 7.34 -5.18 -6.18
C GLY A 434 8.76 -4.78 -5.78
N ARG A 435 8.94 -3.67 -5.06
CA ARG A 435 10.23 -3.22 -4.51
C ARG A 435 9.99 -2.32 -3.31
N GLY A 436 10.37 -2.74 -2.11
CA GLY A 436 10.14 -2.01 -0.85
C GLY A 436 11.04 -0.80 -0.55
N GLY A 437 11.79 -0.30 -1.54
CA GLY A 437 12.84 0.70 -1.30
C GLY A 437 14.04 0.12 -0.54
N VAL A 438 14.87 0.98 0.05
CA VAL A 438 16.04 0.58 0.89
C VAL A 438 15.66 0.26 2.34
N ASP A 439 14.38 0.38 2.69
CA ASP A 439 13.84 0.24 4.04
C ASP A 439 12.61 -0.68 3.98
N THR A 440 11.56 -0.36 4.72
CA THR A 440 10.34 -1.14 4.85
C THR A 440 9.43 -0.98 3.64
N ALA A 441 8.83 -2.06 3.13
CA ALA A 441 7.82 -1.99 2.05
C ALA A 441 6.47 -1.46 2.55
N ILE A 442 5.83 -2.15 3.52
CA ILE A 442 4.55 -1.77 4.10
C ILE A 442 4.73 -1.45 5.58
N ARG A 443 4.20 -0.31 6.04
CA ARG A 443 4.33 0.13 7.43
C ARG A 443 2.98 0.43 8.06
N PHE A 444 2.72 -0.21 9.20
CA PHE A 444 1.66 0.15 10.13
C PHE A 444 2.31 0.76 11.38
N GLY A 445 2.17 2.07 11.56
CA GLY A 445 2.83 2.74 12.68
C GLY A 445 2.17 4.04 13.09
N GLY A 446 2.79 4.77 14.02
CA GLY A 446 2.24 6.04 14.51
C GLY A 446 0.83 5.90 15.10
N GLY A 447 0.64 4.91 15.98
CA GLY A 447 -0.63 4.73 16.70
C GLY A 447 -1.67 3.86 16.01
N CYS A 448 -1.34 3.15 14.93
CA CYS A 448 -2.28 2.20 14.31
C CYS A 448 -2.66 1.06 15.27
N THR A 449 -3.93 0.68 15.34
CA THR A 449 -4.42 -0.45 16.17
C THR A 449 -5.75 -1.00 15.65
N GLU A 450 -6.19 -2.17 16.10
CA GLU A 450 -7.48 -2.77 15.73
C GLU A 450 -7.59 -2.98 14.21
N PHE A 451 -6.69 -3.77 13.63
CA PHE A 451 -6.63 -3.90 12.17
C PHE A 451 -6.32 -5.31 11.66
N GLU A 452 -6.74 -5.54 10.43
CA GLU A 452 -6.50 -6.76 9.64
C GLU A 452 -5.72 -6.41 8.37
N ALA A 453 -4.74 -7.23 8.01
CA ALA A 453 -3.95 -7.07 6.79
C ALA A 453 -3.80 -8.43 6.10
N ASP A 454 -4.37 -8.54 4.89
CA ASP A 454 -4.46 -9.81 4.18
C ASP A 454 -4.31 -9.73 2.67
N HIS A 455 -3.88 -10.84 2.07
CA HIS A 455 -3.72 -10.98 0.62
C HIS A 455 -2.79 -9.90 0.01
N LEU A 456 -1.76 -9.49 0.76
CA LEU A 456 -0.73 -8.57 0.30
C LEU A 456 0.49 -9.35 -0.19
N GLU A 457 1.07 -8.91 -1.30
CA GLU A 457 2.34 -9.43 -1.80
C GLU A 457 3.44 -8.37 -1.67
N VAL A 458 4.58 -8.76 -1.13
CA VAL A 458 5.74 -7.89 -1.01
C VAL A 458 6.99 -8.62 -1.50
N ALA A 459 7.68 -8.01 -2.44
CA ALA A 459 8.96 -8.46 -2.97
C ALA A 459 10.06 -7.42 -2.71
N HIS A 460 11.30 -7.87 -2.52
CA HIS A 460 12.49 -7.00 -2.56
C HIS A 460 12.44 -5.79 -1.62
N ALA A 461 11.99 -6.00 -0.38
CA ALA A 461 12.06 -4.98 0.66
C ALA A 461 13.49 -4.85 1.23
N GLY A 462 13.93 -3.64 1.54
CA GLY A 462 15.28 -3.36 2.02
C GLY A 462 15.52 -3.80 3.47
N PHE A 463 14.64 -3.40 4.39
CA PHE A 463 14.73 -3.77 5.81
C PHE A 463 13.66 -4.76 6.24
N ALA A 464 12.39 -4.50 5.97
CA ALA A 464 11.29 -5.40 6.33
C ALA A 464 10.20 -5.39 5.26
N GLY A 465 9.63 -6.55 4.94
CA GLY A 465 8.47 -6.63 4.05
C GLY A 465 7.27 -5.88 4.65
N ILE A 466 6.80 -6.35 5.80
CA ILE A 466 5.77 -5.67 6.59
C ILE A 466 6.32 -5.32 7.96
N MET A 467 6.23 -4.05 8.33
CA MET A 467 6.58 -3.57 9.68
C MET A 467 5.35 -3.05 10.41
N ILE A 468 5.19 -3.49 11.66
CA ILE A 468 4.07 -3.10 12.52
C ILE A 468 4.63 -2.58 13.84
N LYS A 469 4.80 -1.26 13.98
CA LYS A 469 5.26 -0.65 15.23
C LYS A 469 5.06 0.86 15.29
N SER A 470 5.00 1.39 16.50
CA SER A 470 5.23 2.81 16.79
C SER A 470 6.52 2.97 17.59
N ASP A 471 7.46 3.78 17.11
CA ASP A 471 8.75 3.96 17.77
C ASP A 471 8.61 4.88 19.01
N PRO A 472 9.19 4.52 20.17
CA PRO A 472 9.15 5.35 21.37
C PRO A 472 10.18 6.49 21.25
N MET A 473 9.74 7.65 20.78
CA MET A 473 10.58 8.83 20.59
C MET A 473 10.28 9.93 21.62
N CYS A 474 11.29 10.73 22.00
CA CYS A 474 11.09 11.88 22.91
C CYS A 474 10.07 12.90 22.38
N SER A 475 9.97 13.05 21.06
CA SER A 475 9.03 13.94 20.39
C SER A 475 7.61 13.37 20.24
N MET A 476 7.40 12.10 20.60
CA MET A 476 6.13 11.39 20.42
C MET A 476 5.74 10.62 21.70
N PRO A 477 5.53 11.32 22.84
CA PRO A 477 5.18 10.68 24.12
C PRO A 477 3.88 9.88 24.07
N GLN A 478 2.98 10.20 23.14
CA GLN A 478 1.73 9.47 22.95
C GLN A 478 1.92 8.02 22.48
N TYR A 479 3.10 7.62 22.01
CA TYR A 479 3.39 6.23 21.58
C TYR A 479 4.23 5.45 22.60
N TRP A 480 4.51 6.04 23.76
CA TRP A 480 5.21 5.34 24.83
C TRP A 480 4.31 4.27 25.44
N ARG A 481 4.92 3.22 26.00
CA ARG A 481 4.21 2.10 26.63
C ARG A 481 3.10 2.51 27.61
N GLU A 482 3.34 3.54 28.39
CA GLU A 482 2.38 4.03 29.40
C GLU A 482 1.18 4.77 28.80
N ASN A 483 1.26 5.19 27.54
CA ASN A 483 0.26 6.03 26.86
C ASN A 483 -0.44 5.32 25.69
N PHE A 484 0.16 4.26 25.14
CA PHE A 484 -0.37 3.56 23.98
C PHE A 484 -0.14 2.06 24.05
N GLU A 485 -1.19 1.34 23.69
CA GLU A 485 -1.23 -0.11 23.54
C GLU A 485 -1.84 -0.41 22.17
N MET A 486 -1.13 -1.22 21.38
CA MET A 486 -1.60 -1.73 20.10
C MET A 486 -2.33 -3.06 20.37
N ARG A 487 -3.49 -3.30 19.75
CA ARG A 487 -4.31 -4.47 20.07
C ARG A 487 -5.12 -4.99 18.89
N ASN A 488 -5.46 -6.29 18.94
CA ASN A 488 -6.34 -7.00 18.00
C ASN A 488 -5.85 -6.89 16.56
N LEU A 489 -4.70 -7.51 16.30
CA LEU A 489 -4.04 -7.47 14.99
C LEU A 489 -4.19 -8.82 14.30
N LEU A 490 -4.71 -8.83 13.07
CA LEU A 490 -4.86 -10.04 12.26
C LEU A 490 -4.00 -9.91 10.99
N ILE A 491 -2.89 -10.64 10.94
CA ILE A 491 -1.94 -10.57 9.82
C ILE A 491 -1.91 -11.94 9.14
N HIS A 492 -2.53 -12.07 7.98
CA HIS A 492 -2.68 -13.39 7.35
C HIS A 492 -2.79 -13.43 5.84
N ASP A 493 -2.55 -14.61 5.26
CA ASP A 493 -2.63 -14.85 3.82
C ASP A 493 -1.77 -13.90 2.98
N ASN A 494 -0.65 -13.42 3.55
CA ASN A 494 0.30 -12.56 2.86
C ASN A 494 1.47 -13.36 2.30
N TYR A 495 2.04 -12.89 1.20
CA TYR A 495 3.24 -13.47 0.58
C TYR A 495 4.39 -12.46 0.56
N ILE A 496 5.42 -12.73 1.36
CA ILE A 496 6.56 -11.84 1.50
C ILE A 496 7.81 -12.56 1.02
N HIS A 497 8.50 -12.04 0.02
CA HIS A 497 9.61 -12.76 -0.57
C HIS A 497 10.76 -11.89 -1.06
N ASP A 498 11.93 -12.54 -1.18
CA ASP A 498 13.15 -11.95 -1.73
C ASP A 498 13.54 -10.62 -1.05
N THR A 499 13.32 -10.51 0.26
CA THR A 499 13.65 -9.33 1.05
C THR A 499 15.15 -9.31 1.37
N TYR A 500 15.78 -8.13 1.39
CA TYR A 500 17.16 -7.98 1.85
C TYR A 500 17.28 -8.08 3.38
N GLY A 501 16.24 -7.68 4.10
CA GLY A 501 16.12 -7.87 5.54
C GLY A 501 15.02 -8.88 5.87
N GLU A 502 14.18 -8.54 6.82
CA GLU A 502 13.17 -9.45 7.38
C GLU A 502 11.91 -9.54 6.50
N GLY A 503 11.17 -10.64 6.62
CA GLY A 503 9.82 -10.74 6.07
C GLY A 503 8.83 -9.87 6.85
N PHE A 504 8.63 -10.20 8.13
CA PHE A 504 7.80 -9.44 9.06
C PHE A 504 8.61 -8.93 10.25
N TYR A 505 8.50 -7.62 10.54
CA TYR A 505 9.01 -6.97 11.75
C TYR A 505 7.83 -6.43 12.58
N ILE A 506 7.38 -7.17 13.60
CA ILE A 506 6.19 -6.82 14.38
C ILE A 506 6.60 -6.46 15.82
N GLY A 507 6.23 -5.27 16.26
CA GLY A 507 6.61 -4.73 17.55
C GLY A 507 8.01 -4.12 17.56
N HIS A 508 8.75 -4.32 18.65
CA HIS A 508 10.04 -3.66 18.84
C HIS A 508 10.99 -4.55 19.65
N TYR A 509 12.26 -4.63 19.25
CA TYR A 509 13.26 -5.46 19.94
C TYR A 509 13.52 -5.03 21.40
N ALA A 510 13.53 -3.73 21.65
CA ALA A 510 13.86 -3.15 22.96
C ALA A 510 12.70 -3.18 23.98
N TYR A 511 12.17 -4.37 24.28
CA TYR A 511 11.14 -4.53 25.31
C TYR A 511 11.57 -3.94 26.66
N ASP A 512 12.83 -4.09 27.04
CA ASP A 512 13.38 -3.57 28.30
C ASP A 512 13.68 -2.06 28.27
N GLY A 513 13.33 -1.37 27.18
CA GLY A 513 13.47 0.07 26.99
C GLY A 513 14.78 0.47 26.32
N LEU A 514 14.76 1.68 25.74
CA LEU A 514 15.86 2.34 25.07
C LEU A 514 16.38 3.50 25.91
N ASP A 515 17.69 3.60 26.09
CA ASP A 515 18.31 4.79 26.67
C ASP A 515 18.29 5.93 25.65
N THR A 516 17.58 7.01 25.97
CA THR A 516 17.44 8.18 25.08
C THR A 516 17.78 9.49 25.80
N SER A 517 17.77 10.61 25.06
CA SER A 517 18.06 11.93 25.62
C SER A 517 17.02 12.45 26.63
N CYS A 518 15.79 11.92 26.63
CA CYS A 518 14.74 12.27 27.60
C CYS A 518 14.56 11.21 28.70
N GLY A 519 15.51 10.29 28.83
CA GLY A 519 15.47 9.17 29.77
C GLY A 519 15.23 7.84 29.08
N LYS A 520 14.95 6.81 29.88
CA LYS A 520 14.70 5.46 29.39
C LYS A 520 13.27 5.35 28.89
N LEU A 521 13.08 5.13 27.58
CA LEU A 521 11.77 5.03 26.95
C LEU A 521 11.40 3.59 26.64
N PHE A 522 10.12 3.24 26.81
CA PHE A 522 9.61 1.89 26.59
C PHE A 522 8.68 1.87 25.37
N PRO A 523 8.88 0.93 24.42
CA PRO A 523 7.97 0.75 23.29
C PRO A 523 6.60 0.24 23.77
N HIS A 524 5.55 0.62 23.04
CA HIS A 524 4.18 0.11 23.21
C HIS A 524 4.12 -1.42 23.21
N LEU A 525 3.14 -1.96 23.92
CA LEU A 525 2.84 -3.39 23.97
C LEU A 525 1.79 -3.74 22.90
N ILE A 526 1.81 -5.00 22.48
CA ILE A 526 0.86 -5.57 21.53
C ILE A 526 0.01 -6.64 22.22
N LYS A 527 -1.31 -6.48 22.16
CA LYS A 527 -2.29 -7.43 22.71
C LYS A 527 -3.04 -8.16 21.59
N ASN A 528 -3.31 -9.44 21.75
CA ASN A 528 -4.11 -10.24 20.80
C ASN A 528 -3.59 -10.14 19.35
N LEU A 529 -2.29 -10.34 19.17
CA LEU A 529 -1.65 -10.43 17.85
C LEU A 529 -1.83 -11.83 17.29
N LYS A 530 -2.39 -11.95 16.08
CA LYS A 530 -2.42 -13.20 15.32
C LYS A 530 -1.67 -13.04 14.01
N VAL A 531 -0.69 -13.91 13.79
CA VAL A 531 0.09 -13.99 12.55
C VAL A 531 -0.08 -15.39 11.98
N TYR A 532 -0.86 -15.55 10.91
CA TYR A 532 -1.17 -16.89 10.39
C TYR A 532 -1.34 -17.00 8.89
N ASN A 533 -1.19 -18.21 8.33
CA ASN A 533 -1.31 -18.46 6.89
C ASN A 533 -0.41 -17.55 6.01
N ASN A 534 0.66 -16.99 6.57
CA ASN A 534 1.60 -16.19 5.78
C ASN A 534 2.66 -17.11 5.20
N TYR A 535 3.17 -16.72 4.02
CA TYR A 535 4.32 -17.37 3.41
C TYR A 535 5.46 -16.37 3.28
N THR A 536 6.59 -16.67 3.92
CA THR A 536 7.84 -15.93 3.71
C THR A 536 8.86 -16.79 2.99
N PHE A 537 9.46 -16.26 1.92
CA PHE A 537 10.41 -16.99 1.09
C PHE A 537 11.64 -16.13 0.77
N ASN A 538 12.86 -16.69 0.85
CA ASN A 538 14.09 -15.97 0.50
C ASN A 538 14.28 -14.65 1.28
N THR A 539 14.13 -14.67 2.61
CA THR A 539 14.37 -13.47 3.42
C THR A 539 15.84 -13.33 3.76
N GLY A 540 16.41 -12.13 3.60
CA GLY A 540 17.82 -11.86 3.91
C GLY A 540 18.13 -11.99 5.39
N ALA A 541 17.18 -11.62 6.25
CA ALA A 541 17.23 -11.85 7.69
C ALA A 541 16.06 -12.77 8.13
N GLU A 542 15.42 -12.48 9.26
CA GLU A 542 14.31 -13.29 9.79
C GLU A 542 13.12 -13.42 8.83
N GLY A 543 12.47 -14.58 8.82
CA GLY A 543 11.18 -14.72 8.15
C GLY A 543 10.10 -13.92 8.88
N ILE A 544 9.94 -14.20 10.17
CA ILE A 544 8.99 -13.53 11.06
C ILE A 544 9.67 -13.17 12.38
N ASP A 545 9.78 -11.87 12.71
CA ASP A 545 10.21 -11.37 14.02
C ASP A 545 9.04 -10.66 14.73
N VAL A 546 8.73 -11.10 15.94
CA VAL A 546 7.68 -10.55 16.79
C VAL A 546 8.26 -10.19 18.15
N GLY A 547 8.12 -8.93 18.57
CA GLY A 547 8.50 -8.45 19.91
C GLY A 547 7.37 -7.68 20.59
N CYS A 548 7.46 -7.52 21.92
CA CYS A 548 6.52 -6.75 22.74
C CYS A 548 5.04 -7.21 22.67
N ALA A 549 4.75 -8.43 22.19
CA ALA A 549 3.41 -9.01 22.17
C ALA A 549 3.12 -9.83 23.45
N ASP A 550 2.87 -9.14 24.55
CA ASP A 550 2.94 -9.70 25.91
C ASP A 550 1.67 -10.44 26.35
N GLU A 551 0.62 -10.47 25.54
CA GLU A 551 -0.63 -11.17 25.85
C GLU A 551 -1.41 -11.54 24.58
N GLY A 552 -1.95 -12.76 24.56
CA GLY A 552 -2.83 -13.24 23.49
C GLY A 552 -2.14 -13.37 22.12
N MET A 553 -0.81 -13.46 22.09
CA MET A 553 -0.07 -13.69 20.85
C MET A 553 -0.33 -15.12 20.32
N GLU A 554 -0.63 -15.25 19.03
CA GLU A 554 -0.69 -16.52 18.31
C GLU A 554 0.08 -16.39 16.98
N ILE A 555 1.05 -17.26 16.75
CA ILE A 555 1.78 -17.36 15.48
C ILE A 555 1.60 -18.78 14.94
N TYR A 556 0.81 -18.97 13.88
CA TYR A 556 0.43 -20.31 13.46
C TYR A 556 0.16 -20.50 11.97
N ASP A 557 0.28 -21.74 11.47
CA ASP A 557 0.01 -22.08 10.06
C ASP A 557 0.82 -21.23 9.05
N ASN A 558 1.96 -20.67 9.47
CA ASN A 558 2.85 -19.94 8.57
C ASN A 558 3.87 -20.89 7.94
N ILE A 559 4.30 -20.56 6.73
CA ILE A 559 5.43 -21.19 6.07
C ILE A 559 6.57 -20.18 6.02
N VAL A 560 7.72 -20.53 6.60
CA VAL A 560 8.94 -19.75 6.55
C VAL A 560 10.02 -20.59 5.87
N GLU A 561 10.43 -20.17 4.68
CA GLU A 561 11.35 -20.94 3.84
C GLU A 561 12.52 -20.09 3.34
N ASN A 562 13.72 -20.67 3.34
CA ASN A 562 14.95 -20.04 2.87
C ASN A 562 15.18 -18.66 3.51
N TYR A 563 15.10 -18.64 4.84
CA TYR A 563 15.31 -17.45 5.65
C TYR A 563 16.80 -17.20 5.92
N GLY A 564 17.15 -15.98 6.33
CA GLY A 564 18.48 -15.61 6.79
C GLY A 564 19.59 -15.70 5.75
N ILE A 565 19.29 -15.59 4.46
CA ILE A 565 20.25 -15.86 3.38
C ILE A 565 21.32 -14.76 3.19
N SER A 566 21.08 -13.56 3.72
CA SER A 566 21.99 -12.40 3.60
C SER A 566 21.87 -11.49 4.82
N PRO A 567 22.23 -11.99 6.02
CA PRO A 567 21.97 -11.28 7.26
C PRO A 567 22.83 -10.01 7.36
N PHE A 568 22.22 -8.88 7.73
CA PHE A 568 22.93 -7.61 7.88
C PHE A 568 23.78 -7.53 9.16
N ALA A 569 23.60 -8.47 10.09
CA ALA A 569 24.42 -8.63 11.28
C ALA A 569 24.49 -10.10 11.70
N ASN A 570 25.45 -10.43 12.56
CA ASN A 570 25.53 -11.77 13.14
C ASN A 570 24.22 -12.11 13.86
N PHE A 571 23.78 -13.37 13.72
CA PHE A 571 22.58 -13.91 14.36
C PHE A 571 21.25 -13.28 13.90
N GLN A 572 21.23 -12.48 12.82
CA GLN A 572 20.02 -12.01 12.15
C GLN A 572 19.65 -12.93 10.98
N ASN A 573 19.59 -14.23 11.25
CA ASN A 573 19.47 -15.27 10.22
C ASN A 573 18.53 -16.42 10.63
N ASN A 574 17.55 -16.14 11.48
CA ASN A 574 16.66 -17.15 12.08
C ASN A 574 15.34 -17.27 11.29
N GLY A 575 14.61 -18.38 11.44
CA GLY A 575 13.34 -18.55 10.73
C GLY A 575 12.27 -17.67 11.34
N MET A 576 11.97 -17.91 12.61
CA MET A 576 10.96 -17.19 13.36
C MET A 576 11.47 -16.82 14.74
N ILE A 577 11.07 -15.63 15.22
CA ILE A 577 11.40 -15.13 16.56
C ILE A 577 10.12 -14.72 17.29
N ALA A 578 9.85 -15.37 18.42
CA ALA A 578 9.02 -14.81 19.48
C ALA A 578 9.94 -14.11 20.47
N GLY A 579 10.19 -12.84 20.22
CA GLY A 579 11.23 -12.01 20.82
C GLY A 579 10.92 -11.51 22.23
N GLY A 580 11.72 -10.56 22.70
CA GLY A 580 11.58 -9.94 24.01
C GLY A 580 10.17 -9.36 24.21
N GLY A 581 9.57 -9.62 25.37
CA GLY A 581 8.24 -9.10 25.68
C GLY A 581 7.09 -9.90 25.11
N THR A 582 7.32 -11.12 24.61
CA THR A 582 6.25 -11.97 24.06
C THR A 582 5.70 -12.99 25.07
N ALA A 583 4.41 -13.30 24.97
CA ALA A 583 3.76 -14.43 25.66
C ALA A 583 2.55 -14.91 24.87
N GLY A 584 2.46 -16.23 24.62
CA GLY A 584 1.38 -16.80 23.82
C GLY A 584 1.69 -18.15 23.19
N LEU A 585 1.10 -18.40 22.03
CA LEU A 585 1.12 -19.68 21.32
C LEU A 585 1.92 -19.56 20.01
N VAL A 586 2.77 -20.54 19.73
CA VAL A 586 3.47 -20.68 18.43
C VAL A 586 3.26 -22.09 17.92
N TYR A 587 2.43 -22.30 16.90
CA TYR A 587 2.01 -23.66 16.54
C TYR A 587 1.73 -23.92 15.07
N ASN A 588 1.85 -25.18 14.64
CA ASN A 588 1.55 -25.60 13.27
C ASN A 588 2.31 -24.80 12.19
N ASN A 589 3.47 -24.21 12.50
CA ASN A 589 4.29 -23.53 11.49
C ASN A 589 5.23 -24.53 10.80
N ILE A 590 5.51 -24.30 9.52
CA ILE A 590 6.60 -24.95 8.79
C ILE A 590 7.75 -23.96 8.70
N ILE A 591 8.91 -24.33 9.22
CA ILE A 591 10.11 -23.48 9.19
C ILE A 591 11.26 -24.29 8.60
N LYS A 592 11.76 -23.89 7.42
CA LYS A 592 12.71 -24.72 6.69
C LYS A 592 13.82 -23.98 5.96
N ASN A 593 14.95 -24.67 5.86
CA ASN A 593 16.06 -24.35 4.95
C ASN A 593 16.74 -22.99 5.17
N GLY A 594 17.10 -22.61 6.40
CA GLY A 594 17.86 -21.38 6.65
C GLY A 594 19.14 -21.62 7.46
N PRO A 595 20.11 -20.68 7.47
CA PRO A 595 21.44 -20.90 8.04
C PRO A 595 21.50 -20.67 9.56
N GLY A 596 20.50 -20.03 10.17
CA GLY A 596 20.42 -19.81 11.62
C GLY A 596 19.49 -20.80 12.34
N ASN A 597 18.88 -20.36 13.43
CA ASN A 597 17.91 -21.18 14.17
C ASN A 597 16.60 -21.30 13.41
N GLY A 598 15.89 -22.42 13.57
CA GLY A 598 14.51 -22.53 13.08
C GLY A 598 13.59 -21.56 13.81
N LEU A 599 13.44 -21.74 15.12
CA LEU A 599 12.59 -20.92 15.97
C LEU A 599 13.36 -20.41 17.19
N GLN A 600 13.22 -19.13 17.50
CA GLN A 600 13.73 -18.52 18.73
C GLN A 600 12.59 -18.10 19.66
N ILE A 601 12.74 -18.40 20.95
CA ILE A 601 11.81 -17.99 22.00
C ILE A 601 12.57 -17.20 23.06
N PHE A 602 12.26 -15.90 23.17
CA PHE A 602 12.80 -14.91 24.09
C PHE A 602 11.71 -14.19 24.90
N GLY A 603 10.55 -14.82 25.02
CA GLY A 603 9.40 -14.26 25.70
C GLY A 603 9.61 -14.00 27.20
N ILE A 604 8.65 -13.32 27.81
CA ILE A 604 8.68 -12.97 29.23
C ILE A 604 7.62 -13.70 30.05
N GLY A 605 6.57 -14.21 29.39
CA GLY A 605 5.48 -14.97 29.99
C GLY A 605 5.41 -16.37 29.40
N ASP A 606 4.30 -17.08 29.67
CA ASP A 606 4.13 -18.44 29.20
C ASP A 606 4.15 -18.47 27.66
N ASN A 607 5.01 -19.33 27.12
CA ASN A 607 5.15 -19.55 25.69
C ASN A 607 4.97 -21.03 25.40
N ILE A 608 3.90 -21.36 24.68
CA ILE A 608 3.52 -22.73 24.35
C ILE A 608 3.77 -22.94 22.85
N VAL A 609 4.77 -23.77 22.56
CA VAL A 609 5.29 -24.03 21.23
C VAL A 609 4.98 -25.47 20.84
N PHE A 610 4.05 -25.68 19.92
CA PHE A 610 3.59 -27.03 19.62
C PHE A 610 3.25 -27.32 18.17
N ASN A 611 3.31 -28.59 17.77
CA ASN A 611 3.03 -29.03 16.40
C ASN A 611 3.86 -28.32 15.32
N ASN A 612 4.96 -27.63 15.62
CA ASN A 612 5.74 -27.00 14.56
C ASN A 612 6.59 -28.07 13.84
N VAL A 613 6.76 -27.89 12.53
CA VAL A 613 7.62 -28.71 11.68
C VAL A 613 8.83 -27.87 11.28
N ILE A 614 10.01 -28.25 11.78
CA ILE A 614 11.26 -27.50 11.57
C ILE A 614 12.24 -28.38 10.81
N ILE A 615 12.72 -27.91 9.66
CA ILE A 615 13.49 -28.72 8.70
C ILE A 615 14.80 -28.02 8.35
N ASN A 616 15.93 -28.74 8.42
CA ASN A 616 17.24 -28.27 7.96
C ASN A 616 17.65 -26.90 8.55
N ALA A 617 17.37 -26.67 9.84
CA ALA A 617 17.84 -25.47 10.52
C ALA A 617 19.38 -25.47 10.57
N GLY A 618 20.01 -24.41 10.08
CA GLY A 618 21.46 -24.26 9.98
C GLY A 618 22.18 -24.08 11.32
N PHE A 619 21.43 -23.93 12.41
CA PHE A 619 21.93 -24.01 13.78
C PHE A 619 21.04 -24.90 14.66
N ASP A 620 20.36 -24.36 15.68
CA ASP A 620 19.43 -25.15 16.50
C ASP A 620 18.03 -25.20 15.85
N GLY A 621 17.28 -26.27 16.08
CA GLY A 621 15.88 -26.36 15.64
C GLY A 621 15.03 -25.32 16.38
N ILE A 622 15.01 -25.41 17.71
CA ILE A 622 14.43 -24.43 18.61
C ILE A 622 15.52 -23.95 19.58
N TYR A 623 15.72 -22.63 19.63
CA TYR A 623 16.59 -21.98 20.60
C TYR A 623 15.76 -21.12 21.55
N ALA A 624 15.80 -21.45 22.83
CA ALA A 624 15.09 -20.73 23.88
C ALA A 624 16.09 -20.08 24.83
N ASN A 625 15.87 -18.80 25.09
CA ASN A 625 16.61 -18.03 26.08
C ASN A 625 15.63 -17.11 26.82
N ASP A 626 16.05 -16.60 27.97
CA ASP A 626 15.31 -15.59 28.69
C ASP A 626 15.80 -14.20 28.31
N ALA A 627 14.88 -13.24 28.19
CA ALA A 627 15.22 -11.82 28.21
C ALA A 627 15.62 -11.41 29.64
N SER A 628 16.31 -10.29 29.82
CA SER A 628 16.89 -9.86 31.11
C SER A 628 15.94 -9.76 32.32
N ASN A 629 14.62 -9.95 32.15
CA ASN A 629 13.56 -9.61 33.10
C ASN A 629 12.34 -10.56 33.09
N ALA A 630 12.41 -11.84 32.72
CA ALA A 630 11.21 -12.70 32.85
C ALA A 630 10.66 -12.71 34.28
N ALA A 631 9.33 -12.81 34.36
CA ALA A 631 8.65 -12.97 35.63
C ALA A 631 9.17 -14.24 36.33
N THR A 632 9.35 -14.18 37.65
CA THR A 632 9.62 -15.40 38.43
C THR A 632 8.45 -16.36 38.21
N ASN A 633 8.69 -17.50 37.52
CA ASN A 633 7.77 -18.61 37.18
C ASN A 633 7.30 -18.73 35.71
N THR A 634 7.90 -18.03 34.75
CA THR A 634 7.62 -18.24 33.32
C THR A 634 7.81 -19.70 32.90
N SER A 635 6.79 -20.33 32.30
CA SER A 635 6.87 -21.70 31.78
C SER A 635 6.96 -21.72 30.25
N TYR A 636 8.02 -22.33 29.73
CA TYR A 636 8.12 -22.65 28.31
C TYR A 636 7.70 -24.09 28.09
N VAL A 637 6.78 -24.31 27.14
CA VAL A 637 6.26 -25.64 26.81
C VAL A 637 6.59 -25.94 25.35
N PHE A 638 7.46 -26.91 25.11
CA PHE A 638 7.77 -27.44 23.79
C PHE A 638 7.12 -28.81 23.65
N ALA A 639 5.98 -28.87 22.96
CA ALA A 639 5.14 -30.06 22.89
C ALA A 639 4.91 -30.50 21.44
N ASN A 640 5.02 -31.80 21.13
CA ASN A 640 4.53 -32.29 19.83
C ASN A 640 5.17 -31.62 18.60
N ASN A 641 6.39 -31.08 18.70
CA ASN A 641 7.09 -30.54 17.52
C ASN A 641 7.82 -31.67 16.78
N THR A 642 7.94 -31.54 15.45
CA THR A 642 8.76 -32.43 14.61
C THR A 642 9.94 -31.62 14.06
N ILE A 643 11.15 -31.97 14.50
CA ILE A 643 12.38 -31.27 14.13
C ILE A 643 13.30 -32.24 13.39
N VAL A 644 13.65 -31.91 12.15
CA VAL A 644 14.41 -32.77 11.25
C VAL A 644 15.66 -32.05 10.74
N ASN A 645 16.81 -32.70 10.90
CA ASN A 645 18.13 -32.22 10.47
C ASN A 645 18.55 -30.83 10.99
N PRO A 646 18.37 -30.48 12.28
CA PRO A 646 19.03 -29.31 12.84
C PRO A 646 20.55 -29.55 12.84
N LYS A 647 21.33 -28.54 12.44
CA LYS A 647 22.79 -28.62 12.32
C LYS A 647 23.52 -28.65 13.67
N ASN A 648 22.85 -28.27 14.75
CA ASN A 648 23.42 -28.25 16.11
C ASN A 648 22.54 -29.04 17.08
N VAL A 649 21.66 -28.39 17.85
CA VAL A 649 20.76 -29.04 18.82
C VAL A 649 19.31 -28.98 18.32
N GLY A 650 18.52 -30.02 18.59
CA GLY A 650 17.09 -30.01 18.28
C GLY A 650 16.34 -28.94 19.06
N ILE A 651 16.40 -29.02 20.39
CA ILE A 651 15.83 -28.02 21.31
C ILE A 651 16.88 -27.61 22.34
N ARG A 652 17.29 -26.35 22.35
CA ARG A 652 18.21 -25.77 23.34
C ARG A 652 17.50 -24.77 24.22
N VAL A 653 17.68 -24.89 25.52
CA VAL A 653 17.27 -23.92 26.54
C VAL A 653 18.54 -23.43 27.23
N SER A 654 18.93 -22.18 26.97
CA SER A 654 20.26 -21.67 27.32
C SER A 654 20.37 -20.96 28.67
N ASN A 655 19.26 -20.77 29.39
CA ASN A 655 19.24 -19.97 30.62
C ASN A 655 18.74 -20.77 31.83
N GLU A 656 19.48 -20.69 32.95
CA GLU A 656 19.15 -21.34 34.22
C GLU A 656 18.00 -20.64 34.99
N TYR A 657 17.64 -19.41 34.61
CA TYR A 657 16.51 -18.67 35.20
C TYR A 657 15.14 -19.16 34.72
N ILE A 658 15.08 -19.83 33.56
CA ILE A 658 13.84 -20.43 33.05
C ILE A 658 13.56 -21.69 33.87
N LYS A 659 12.57 -21.59 34.77
CA LYS A 659 12.14 -22.71 35.64
C LYS A 659 10.85 -23.31 35.09
N ASN A 660 10.68 -24.62 35.26
CA ASN A 660 9.48 -25.33 34.82
C ASN A 660 9.31 -25.41 33.29
N THR A 661 10.42 -25.44 32.54
CA THR A 661 10.37 -25.74 31.11
C THR A 661 9.95 -27.18 30.88
N ILE A 662 8.97 -27.40 30.02
CA ILE A 662 8.43 -28.71 29.67
C ILE A 662 8.81 -29.02 28.23
N VAL A 663 9.47 -30.15 28.00
CA VAL A 663 9.80 -30.64 26.65
C VAL A 663 9.23 -32.05 26.51
N LYS A 664 8.06 -32.18 25.87
CA LYS A 664 7.35 -33.47 25.80
C LYS A 664 6.82 -33.79 24.41
N ASN A 665 6.70 -35.08 24.11
CA ASN A 665 6.12 -35.58 22.86
C ASN A 665 6.77 -35.00 21.58
N ASN A 666 8.03 -34.54 21.59
CA ASN A 666 8.67 -34.04 20.37
C ASN A 666 9.34 -35.17 19.59
N ILE A 667 9.35 -35.11 18.26
CA ILE A 667 10.24 -35.91 17.41
C ILE A 667 11.44 -35.05 17.03
N ILE A 668 12.65 -35.54 17.28
CA ILE A 668 13.90 -34.89 16.90
C ILE A 668 14.78 -35.87 16.14
N VAL A 669 14.94 -35.62 14.84
CA VAL A 669 15.81 -36.40 13.94
C VAL A 669 17.07 -35.58 13.66
N SER A 670 18.22 -36.01 14.16
CA SER A 670 19.50 -35.35 13.89
C SER A 670 20.66 -36.33 14.00
N ALA A 671 21.56 -36.30 13.01
CA ALA A 671 22.80 -37.07 13.04
C ALA A 671 23.77 -36.62 14.16
N ASN A 672 23.55 -35.45 14.76
CA ASN A 672 24.33 -34.95 15.88
C ASN A 672 23.95 -35.63 17.21
N SER A 673 24.91 -35.64 18.15
CA SER A 673 24.73 -36.33 19.42
C SER A 673 23.77 -35.62 20.39
N THR A 674 23.64 -34.29 20.33
CA THR A 674 22.87 -33.50 21.32
C THR A 674 21.51 -33.10 20.76
N LYS A 675 20.44 -33.78 21.19
CA LYS A 675 19.07 -33.51 20.70
C LYS A 675 18.31 -32.50 21.54
N ILE A 676 18.43 -32.57 22.87
CA ILE A 676 17.81 -31.66 23.84
C ILE A 676 18.89 -31.22 24.81
N ASN A 677 19.00 -29.91 25.07
CA ASN A 677 20.00 -29.35 25.97
C ASN A 677 19.40 -28.22 26.82
N GLY A 678 19.67 -28.21 28.12
CA GLY A 678 19.33 -27.11 29.04
C GLY A 678 19.14 -27.57 30.48
N ALA A 679 19.36 -26.65 31.41
CA ALA A 679 19.17 -26.89 32.84
C ALA A 679 17.69 -26.76 33.23
N GLY A 680 17.24 -27.51 34.24
CA GLY A 680 15.88 -27.35 34.80
C GLY A 680 14.72 -27.81 33.91
N ILE A 681 15.00 -28.50 32.79
CA ILE A 681 13.98 -29.02 31.87
C ILE A 681 13.32 -30.29 32.44
N VAL A 682 11.98 -30.31 32.44
CA VAL A 682 11.17 -31.51 32.62
C VAL A 682 10.86 -32.12 31.26
N GLN A 683 11.55 -33.20 30.90
CA GLN A 683 11.36 -33.88 29.62
C GLN A 683 10.85 -35.32 29.77
N SER A 684 9.90 -35.72 28.92
CA SER A 684 9.39 -37.10 28.82
C SER A 684 8.76 -37.35 27.44
N ASN A 685 8.65 -38.61 27.02
CA ASN A 685 7.96 -39.01 25.79
C ASN A 685 8.48 -38.36 24.49
N ASN A 686 9.67 -37.76 24.49
CA ASN A 686 10.30 -37.32 23.25
C ASN A 686 10.94 -38.51 22.53
N ILE A 687 10.84 -38.51 21.20
CA ILE A 687 11.50 -39.50 20.35
C ILE A 687 12.67 -38.82 19.66
N VAL A 688 13.86 -39.38 19.90
CA VAL A 688 15.08 -38.98 19.19
C VAL A 688 15.49 -40.06 18.20
N ALA A 689 16.00 -39.66 17.05
CA ALA A 689 16.56 -40.54 16.02
C ALA A 689 17.78 -39.87 15.36
N ASN A 690 18.66 -40.68 14.77
CA ASN A 690 19.77 -40.16 13.97
C ASN A 690 19.36 -40.00 12.50
N ASP A 691 18.44 -40.84 12.04
CA ASP A 691 17.92 -40.86 10.67
C ASP A 691 16.38 -40.86 10.65
N ALA A 692 15.80 -40.18 9.66
CA ALA A 692 14.35 -40.03 9.56
C ALA A 692 13.64 -41.37 9.30
N SER A 693 14.30 -42.34 8.67
CA SER A 693 13.78 -43.68 8.43
C SER A 693 13.49 -44.46 9.73
N GLU A 694 14.15 -44.12 10.84
CA GLU A 694 13.90 -44.73 12.15
C GLU A 694 12.53 -44.36 12.74
N ILE A 695 11.96 -43.24 12.31
CA ILE A 695 10.63 -42.80 12.76
C ILE A 695 9.53 -43.49 11.96
N LYS A 696 9.79 -43.81 10.69
CA LYS A 696 8.80 -44.22 9.68
C LYS A 696 7.76 -43.13 9.43
N PHE A 697 8.21 -42.09 8.75
CA PHE A 697 7.35 -41.11 8.11
C PHE A 697 6.83 -41.60 6.76
N GLN A 698 5.76 -40.96 6.26
CA GLN A 698 5.16 -41.23 4.96
C GLN A 698 6.13 -40.98 3.81
N ASP A 699 6.76 -39.80 3.76
CA ASP A 699 7.85 -39.48 2.85
C ASP A 699 8.74 -38.36 3.43
N ALA A 700 9.72 -38.75 4.25
CA ALA A 700 10.64 -37.79 4.87
C ALA A 700 11.47 -36.99 3.86
N ASN A 701 11.76 -37.53 2.68
CA ASN A 701 12.55 -36.84 1.64
C ASN A 701 11.70 -35.82 0.89
N GLY A 702 10.41 -36.12 0.71
CA GLY A 702 9.40 -35.19 0.20
C GLY A 702 8.82 -34.24 1.27
N GLU A 703 9.42 -34.19 2.47
CA GLU A 703 8.99 -33.37 3.61
C GLU A 703 7.58 -33.71 4.16
N ASP A 704 7.07 -34.92 3.89
CA ASP A 704 5.83 -35.44 4.49
C ASP A 704 6.13 -36.27 5.74
N PHE A 705 6.01 -35.63 6.89
CA PHE A 705 6.31 -36.21 8.20
C PHE A 705 5.10 -36.83 8.90
N ARG A 706 4.03 -37.13 8.16
CA ARG A 706 2.92 -37.95 8.69
C ARG A 706 3.42 -39.35 9.04
N LEU A 707 2.85 -39.94 10.08
CA LEU A 707 3.27 -41.25 10.59
C LEU A 707 2.69 -42.37 9.72
N ILE A 708 3.45 -43.44 9.49
CA ILE A 708 2.94 -44.67 8.86
C ILE A 708 2.95 -45.85 9.82
N THR A 709 2.26 -46.91 9.42
CA THR A 709 2.08 -48.12 10.25
C THR A 709 3.41 -48.66 10.77
N GLY A 710 3.46 -48.89 12.08
CA GLY A 710 4.63 -49.41 12.79
C GLY A 710 5.68 -48.35 13.13
N SER A 711 5.36 -47.07 13.00
CA SER A 711 6.14 -45.98 13.61
C SER A 711 6.14 -46.12 15.13
N LYS A 712 7.28 -45.79 15.76
CA LYS A 712 7.42 -45.75 17.23
C LYS A 712 6.78 -44.53 17.87
N ALA A 713 6.29 -43.58 17.08
CA ALA A 713 5.63 -42.37 17.54
C ALA A 713 4.14 -42.55 17.80
N ILE A 714 3.55 -43.61 17.25
CA ILE A 714 2.14 -43.96 17.43
C ILE A 714 1.91 -44.39 18.87
N ASP A 715 0.91 -43.81 19.52
CA ASP A 715 0.46 -44.09 20.89
C ASP A 715 1.57 -43.98 21.95
N ALA A 716 2.61 -43.17 21.68
CA ALA A 716 3.80 -43.07 22.52
C ALA A 716 3.84 -41.79 23.38
N GLY A 717 2.94 -40.86 23.14
CA GLY A 717 2.86 -39.55 23.78
C GLY A 717 2.08 -39.56 25.08
N THR A 718 2.15 -38.44 25.80
CA THR A 718 1.31 -38.15 26.97
C THR A 718 0.28 -37.06 26.64
N ASP A 719 -0.82 -37.03 27.38
CA ASP A 719 -1.83 -35.97 27.26
C ASP A 719 -1.23 -34.58 27.56
N MET A 720 -1.38 -33.66 26.59
CA MET A 720 -0.92 -32.27 26.66
C MET A 720 -2.08 -31.27 26.59
N SER A 721 -3.34 -31.72 26.71
CA SER A 721 -4.55 -30.90 26.65
C SER A 721 -4.60 -29.77 27.69
N ALA A 722 -3.96 -29.96 28.85
CA ALA A 722 -3.83 -28.93 29.88
C ALA A 722 -3.05 -27.68 29.41
N TYR A 723 -2.24 -27.81 28.35
CA TYR A 723 -1.50 -26.71 27.72
C TYR A 723 -2.16 -26.24 26.41
N GLY A 724 -3.41 -26.66 26.15
CA GLY A 724 -4.14 -26.29 24.92
C GLY A 724 -3.79 -27.13 23.68
N VAL A 725 -2.93 -28.15 23.82
CA VAL A 725 -2.55 -29.05 22.71
C VAL A 725 -3.65 -30.10 22.52
N THR A 726 -4.74 -29.71 21.86
CA THR A 726 -5.94 -30.56 21.65
C THR A 726 -6.12 -30.99 20.20
N PHE A 727 -5.21 -30.61 19.31
CA PHE A 727 -5.22 -30.94 17.89
C PHE A 727 -3.79 -31.14 17.35
N ASP A 728 -3.63 -31.79 16.20
CA ASP A 728 -2.36 -32.00 15.51
C ASP A 728 -2.10 -30.96 14.40
N PHE A 729 -1.02 -31.12 13.65
CA PHE A 729 -0.67 -30.22 12.54
C PHE A 729 -1.80 -30.14 11.51
N ASP A 730 -2.40 -31.29 11.20
CA ASP A 730 -3.50 -31.47 10.25
C ASP A 730 -4.88 -31.13 10.85
N LYS A 731 -4.91 -30.50 12.03
CA LYS A 731 -6.12 -30.10 12.78
C LYS A 731 -6.99 -31.28 13.25
N ASN A 732 -6.48 -32.50 13.19
CA ASN A 732 -7.13 -33.67 13.77
C ASN A 732 -7.13 -33.55 15.30
N LYS A 733 -8.20 -34.02 15.93
CA LYS A 733 -8.34 -34.00 17.39
C LYS A 733 -7.26 -34.86 18.04
N ARG A 734 -6.63 -34.38 19.10
CA ARG A 734 -5.72 -35.20 19.93
C ARG A 734 -6.40 -35.73 21.20
N PRO A 735 -6.22 -37.01 21.56
CA PRO A 735 -5.71 -38.07 20.68
C PRO A 735 -6.76 -38.47 19.63
N SER A 736 -6.32 -38.86 18.44
CA SER A 736 -7.19 -39.32 17.34
C SER A 736 -7.57 -40.78 17.52
N ASN A 737 -6.61 -41.62 17.92
CA ASN A 737 -6.81 -43.05 18.11
C ASN A 737 -5.90 -43.57 19.23
N GLY A 738 -6.47 -43.83 20.41
CA GLY A 738 -5.72 -44.31 21.56
C GLY A 738 -5.19 -43.18 22.46
N THR A 739 -3.89 -43.10 22.62
CA THR A 739 -3.17 -42.06 23.36
C THR A 739 -2.60 -41.02 22.40
N PHE A 740 -1.96 -39.97 22.92
CA PHE A 740 -1.35 -38.95 22.05
C PHE A 740 -0.22 -39.59 21.24
N ASP A 741 -0.10 -39.20 19.98
CA ASP A 741 1.10 -39.50 19.20
C ASP A 741 2.22 -38.49 19.51
N VAL A 742 3.46 -38.92 19.29
CA VAL A 742 4.65 -38.08 19.43
C VAL A 742 4.91 -37.35 18.10
N GLY A 743 5.29 -36.08 18.18
CA GLY A 743 5.51 -35.21 17.02
C GLY A 743 4.26 -34.47 16.57
N ALA A 744 4.39 -33.77 15.45
CA ALA A 744 3.40 -32.79 14.96
C ALA A 744 2.12 -33.42 14.41
N PHE A 745 2.11 -34.71 14.06
CA PHE A 745 0.99 -35.39 13.39
C PHE A 745 0.45 -36.53 14.25
N GLU A 746 -0.86 -36.79 14.16
CA GLU A 746 -1.49 -38.03 14.61
C GLU A 746 -1.52 -39.06 13.46
N PHE A 747 -1.47 -40.34 13.81
CA PHE A 747 -1.49 -41.49 12.93
C PHE A 747 -2.92 -41.94 12.66
N GLY A 748 -3.17 -42.39 11.43
CA GLY A 748 -4.45 -42.96 11.03
C GLY A 748 -5.57 -41.94 10.85
N SER A 749 -5.32 -40.67 11.15
CA SER A 749 -6.05 -39.55 10.60
C SER A 749 -5.47 -39.19 9.24
N SER A 750 -6.32 -39.14 8.21
CA SER A 750 -6.00 -38.38 7.00
C SER A 750 -5.77 -36.92 7.41
N PRO A 751 -5.04 -36.11 6.61
CA PRO A 751 -5.20 -34.67 6.74
C PRO A 751 -6.69 -34.38 6.80
N ALA A 752 -7.17 -33.59 7.77
CA ALA A 752 -8.46 -32.97 7.57
C ALA A 752 -8.33 -32.31 6.19
N GLY A 753 -9.22 -32.67 5.24
CA GLY A 753 -9.23 -32.01 3.95
C GLY A 753 -9.10 -30.51 4.19
N ASN A 754 -8.35 -29.82 3.33
CA ASN A 754 -8.23 -28.39 3.39
C ASN A 754 -9.62 -27.80 3.56
N ALA A 755 -9.84 -27.08 4.67
CA ALA A 755 -11.14 -26.51 4.93
C ALA A 755 -11.58 -25.71 3.70
N PRO A 756 -12.85 -25.82 3.27
CA PRO A 756 -13.27 -25.28 1.99
C PRO A 756 -13.02 -23.78 1.95
N ILE A 757 -12.49 -23.27 0.84
CA ILE A 757 -12.39 -21.84 0.59
C ILE A 757 -13.79 -21.35 0.29
N VAL A 758 -14.30 -20.40 1.09
CA VAL A 758 -15.66 -19.89 0.99
C VAL A 758 -15.64 -18.40 0.76
N ASN A 759 -16.48 -17.94 -0.16
CA ASN A 759 -16.77 -16.54 -0.36
C ASN A 759 -18.30 -16.38 -0.45
N ALA A 760 -18.89 -15.52 0.38
CA ALA A 760 -20.33 -15.24 0.42
C ALA A 760 -20.79 -14.34 -0.76
N GLY A 761 -19.88 -13.99 -1.67
CA GLY A 761 -20.10 -13.06 -2.75
C GLY A 761 -19.88 -11.62 -2.30
N SER A 762 -19.85 -10.70 -3.26
CA SER A 762 -19.72 -9.27 -2.97
C SER A 762 -20.93 -8.72 -2.23
N ASP A 763 -20.69 -7.75 -1.36
CA ASP A 763 -21.74 -6.92 -0.78
C ASP A 763 -22.67 -6.35 -1.86
N LYS A 764 -23.95 -6.22 -1.52
CA LYS A 764 -24.97 -5.76 -2.45
C LYS A 764 -25.64 -4.51 -1.93
N THR A 765 -26.02 -3.65 -2.85
CA THR A 765 -26.92 -2.53 -2.57
C THR A 765 -28.13 -2.65 -3.48
N VAL A 766 -29.32 -2.54 -2.91
CA VAL A 766 -30.57 -2.41 -3.68
C VAL A 766 -31.38 -1.23 -3.17
N THR A 767 -32.16 -0.63 -4.04
CA THR A 767 -33.06 0.45 -3.68
C THR A 767 -34.50 -0.05 -3.78
N LEU A 768 -35.33 0.23 -2.79
CA LEU A 768 -36.75 -0.08 -2.86
C LEU A 768 -37.37 0.54 -4.15
N PRO A 769 -38.34 -0.13 -4.80
CA PRO A 769 -39.16 -1.24 -4.30
C PRO A 769 -38.54 -2.64 -4.47
N VAL A 770 -37.28 -2.77 -4.90
CA VAL A 770 -36.61 -4.07 -4.96
C VAL A 770 -36.41 -4.60 -3.54
N SER A 771 -37.29 -5.51 -3.11
CA SER A 771 -37.35 -6.08 -1.76
C SER A 771 -36.92 -7.55 -1.71
N SER A 772 -36.28 -8.02 -2.78
CA SER A 772 -35.67 -9.34 -2.86
C SER A 772 -34.34 -9.30 -3.59
N VAL A 773 -33.34 -10.00 -3.07
CA VAL A 773 -31.97 -10.06 -3.61
C VAL A 773 -31.48 -11.50 -3.61
N SER A 774 -30.90 -11.92 -4.73
CA SER A 774 -30.19 -13.20 -4.83
C SER A 774 -28.72 -12.99 -4.45
N PHE A 775 -28.17 -13.85 -3.59
CA PHE A 775 -26.75 -13.95 -3.27
C PHE A 775 -26.24 -15.27 -3.84
N THR A 776 -25.09 -15.22 -4.51
CA THR A 776 -24.40 -16.41 -4.99
C THR A 776 -23.02 -16.36 -4.38
N GLY A 777 -22.76 -17.25 -3.42
CA GLY A 777 -21.42 -17.47 -2.93
C GLY A 777 -20.62 -18.36 -3.88
N SER A 778 -19.32 -18.49 -3.62
CA SER A 778 -18.48 -19.54 -4.16
C SER A 778 -17.95 -20.39 -3.02
N ALA A 779 -17.73 -21.67 -3.32
CA ALA A 779 -17.01 -22.55 -2.44
C ALA A 779 -16.18 -23.49 -3.29
N SER A 780 -14.91 -23.64 -2.94
CA SER A 780 -14.03 -24.62 -3.54
C SER A 780 -13.31 -25.36 -2.44
N ASP A 781 -13.16 -26.65 -2.66
CA ASP A 781 -12.40 -27.51 -1.80
C ASP A 781 -11.33 -28.14 -2.68
N VAL A 782 -10.08 -28.01 -2.24
CA VAL A 782 -8.90 -28.35 -3.05
C VAL A 782 -8.55 -29.84 -2.97
N ASP A 783 -9.08 -30.55 -1.97
CA ASP A 783 -8.84 -31.98 -1.75
C ASP A 783 -10.10 -32.79 -1.39
N GLY A 784 -11.24 -32.12 -1.18
CA GLY A 784 -12.53 -32.75 -0.95
C GLY A 784 -13.64 -32.28 -1.89
N ASN A 785 -14.88 -32.65 -1.54
CA ASN A 785 -16.09 -32.13 -2.18
C ASN A 785 -16.92 -31.40 -1.15
N ILE A 786 -17.63 -30.36 -1.56
CA ILE A 786 -18.57 -29.68 -0.66
C ILE A 786 -19.76 -30.58 -0.32
N SER A 787 -20.01 -30.81 0.97
CA SER A 787 -21.12 -31.63 1.46
C SER A 787 -22.38 -30.83 1.76
N SER A 788 -22.26 -29.57 2.20
CA SER A 788 -23.43 -28.72 2.47
C SER A 788 -23.12 -27.22 2.46
N TYR A 789 -24.17 -26.44 2.21
CA TYR A 789 -24.18 -24.98 2.34
C TYR A 789 -25.23 -24.59 3.37
N LEU A 790 -24.99 -23.49 4.08
CA LEU A 790 -25.96 -22.90 4.99
C LEU A 790 -25.83 -21.38 5.03
N TRP A 791 -26.86 -20.72 4.54
CA TRP A 791 -27.06 -19.29 4.68
C TRP A 791 -27.85 -18.98 5.95
N THR A 792 -27.37 -18.01 6.71
CA THR A 792 -28.06 -17.46 7.88
C THR A 792 -28.06 -15.95 7.83
N GLN A 793 -29.10 -15.32 8.36
CA GLN A 793 -29.10 -13.87 8.60
C GLN A 793 -28.43 -13.62 9.96
N VAL A 794 -27.32 -12.87 9.95
CA VAL A 794 -26.58 -12.47 11.16
C VAL A 794 -27.21 -11.23 11.80
N SER A 795 -27.62 -10.26 10.98
CA SER A 795 -28.25 -9.01 11.44
C SER A 795 -29.18 -8.42 10.36
N GLY A 796 -30.05 -7.48 10.73
CA GLY A 796 -30.91 -6.75 9.80
C GLY A 796 -32.01 -5.93 10.50
N PRO A 797 -32.61 -4.93 9.82
CA PRO A 797 -33.72 -4.13 10.36
C PRO A 797 -35.02 -4.94 10.56
N ASN A 798 -35.17 -6.05 9.85
CA ASN A 798 -36.17 -7.09 10.11
C ASN A 798 -35.58 -8.48 9.82
N THR A 799 -36.35 -9.54 10.08
CA THR A 799 -35.99 -10.90 9.66
C THR A 799 -36.39 -11.10 8.19
N ALA A 800 -35.41 -11.28 7.31
CA ALA A 800 -35.62 -11.57 5.90
C ALA A 800 -36.05 -13.03 5.70
N ALA A 801 -36.90 -13.27 4.70
CA ALA A 801 -37.26 -14.61 4.28
C ALA A 801 -36.21 -15.17 3.32
N LEU A 802 -35.49 -16.22 3.75
CA LEU A 802 -34.43 -16.87 2.98
C LEU A 802 -34.97 -18.11 2.25
N THR A 803 -34.99 -18.05 0.92
CA THR A 803 -35.29 -19.21 0.06
C THR A 803 -33.96 -19.79 -0.46
N ASP A 804 -33.89 -21.11 -0.57
CA ASP A 804 -32.67 -21.84 -1.02
C ASP A 804 -31.44 -21.62 -0.12
N ALA A 805 -31.65 -21.40 1.17
CA ALA A 805 -30.59 -21.17 2.15
C ALA A 805 -29.58 -22.32 2.30
N ASN A 806 -29.85 -23.50 1.75
CA ASN A 806 -28.95 -24.65 1.74
C ASN A 806 -28.21 -24.85 0.41
N LYS A 807 -28.19 -23.85 -0.48
CA LYS A 807 -27.49 -23.86 -1.77
C LYS A 807 -26.45 -22.74 -1.84
N LEU A 808 -25.53 -22.81 -2.81
CA LEU A 808 -24.58 -21.72 -3.12
C LEU A 808 -25.29 -20.40 -3.45
N THR A 809 -26.43 -20.49 -4.13
CA THR A 809 -27.31 -19.36 -4.42
C THR A 809 -28.52 -19.36 -3.49
N MET A 810 -28.70 -18.28 -2.73
CA MET A 810 -29.85 -18.04 -1.84
C MET A 810 -30.55 -16.74 -2.24
N ILE A 811 -31.88 -16.69 -2.09
CA ILE A 811 -32.67 -15.46 -2.26
C ILE A 811 -33.16 -14.96 -0.88
N ALA A 812 -32.75 -13.75 -0.50
CA ALA A 812 -33.33 -13.02 0.63
C ALA A 812 -34.49 -12.15 0.14
N SER A 813 -35.64 -12.20 0.81
CA SER A 813 -36.86 -11.48 0.42
C SER A 813 -37.59 -10.89 1.63
N GLY A 814 -38.58 -10.01 1.39
CA GLY A 814 -39.26 -9.29 2.46
C GLY A 814 -38.38 -8.20 3.08
N LEU A 815 -37.43 -7.69 2.30
CA LEU A 815 -36.46 -6.71 2.74
C LEU A 815 -37.10 -5.32 2.90
N VAL A 816 -36.85 -4.69 4.04
CA VAL A 816 -37.11 -3.26 4.31
C VAL A 816 -35.81 -2.45 4.29
N ALA A 817 -35.92 -1.12 4.18
CA ALA A 817 -34.77 -0.23 4.16
C ALA A 817 -33.89 -0.40 5.42
N GLY A 818 -32.58 -0.48 5.23
CA GLY A 818 -31.58 -0.73 6.26
C GLY A 818 -30.54 -1.78 5.83
N ASN A 819 -29.62 -2.10 6.73
CA ASN A 819 -28.47 -2.96 6.43
C ASN A 819 -28.68 -4.36 7.00
N TYR A 820 -28.43 -5.39 6.20
CA TYR A 820 -28.44 -6.80 6.60
C TYR A 820 -27.03 -7.37 6.48
N VAL A 821 -26.75 -8.40 7.27
CA VAL A 821 -25.56 -9.25 7.10
C VAL A 821 -26.04 -10.69 6.97
N PHE A 822 -25.61 -11.37 5.91
CA PHE A 822 -25.86 -12.80 5.69
C PHE A 822 -24.54 -13.56 5.77
N LYS A 823 -24.55 -14.75 6.37
CA LYS A 823 -23.38 -15.62 6.52
C LYS A 823 -23.58 -16.89 5.72
N LEU A 824 -22.68 -17.17 4.78
CA LEU A 824 -22.56 -18.47 4.13
C LEU A 824 -21.59 -19.33 4.93
N THR A 825 -22.09 -20.42 5.49
CA THR A 825 -21.27 -21.49 6.08
C THR A 825 -21.25 -22.66 5.12
N VAL A 826 -20.07 -23.18 4.83
CA VAL A 826 -19.89 -24.32 3.93
C VAL A 826 -19.19 -25.42 4.69
N LYS A 827 -19.68 -26.64 4.48
CA LYS A 827 -19.08 -27.85 5.02
C LYS A 827 -18.59 -28.74 3.89
N ASP A 828 -17.38 -29.25 3.99
CA ASP A 828 -16.85 -30.24 3.05
C ASP A 828 -17.28 -31.69 3.42
N SER A 829 -16.84 -32.64 2.60
CA SER A 829 -17.03 -34.08 2.78
C SER A 829 -16.35 -34.64 4.02
N ASP A 830 -15.35 -33.93 4.56
CA ASP A 830 -14.58 -34.30 5.74
C ASP A 830 -15.13 -33.64 7.02
N ASN A 831 -16.28 -32.95 6.91
CA ASN A 831 -16.97 -32.21 7.95
C ASN A 831 -16.28 -30.92 8.43
N ASN A 832 -15.23 -30.42 7.76
CA ASN A 832 -14.68 -29.11 8.07
C ASN A 832 -15.66 -28.02 7.68
N THR A 833 -15.70 -26.94 8.46
CA THR A 833 -16.60 -25.82 8.22
C THR A 833 -15.83 -24.52 8.09
N THR A 834 -16.01 -23.84 6.96
CA THR A 834 -15.56 -22.46 6.74
C THR A 834 -16.78 -21.57 6.55
N SER A 835 -16.66 -20.29 6.85
CA SER A 835 -17.75 -19.35 6.62
C SER A 835 -17.26 -17.99 6.19
N ASP A 836 -18.06 -17.33 5.38
CA ASP A 836 -17.88 -15.94 4.98
C ASP A 836 -19.18 -15.16 5.15
N GLN A 837 -19.10 -13.83 5.22
CA GLN A 837 -20.24 -12.94 5.39
C GLN A 837 -20.35 -11.96 4.23
N VAL A 838 -21.59 -11.59 3.89
CA VAL A 838 -21.91 -10.59 2.88
C VAL A 838 -22.91 -9.60 3.45
N ALA A 839 -22.67 -8.32 3.23
CA ALA A 839 -23.57 -7.24 3.62
C ALA A 839 -24.57 -6.91 2.49
N LEU A 840 -25.76 -6.47 2.89
CA LEU A 840 -26.79 -5.96 2.01
C LEU A 840 -27.28 -4.61 2.53
N THR A 841 -27.10 -3.56 1.75
CA THR A 841 -27.71 -2.26 2.00
C THR A 841 -29.00 -2.16 1.18
N VAL A 842 -30.13 -1.99 1.86
CA VAL A 842 -31.42 -1.71 1.22
C VAL A 842 -31.69 -0.22 1.40
N ASN A 843 -31.47 0.56 0.36
CA ASN A 843 -31.80 1.98 0.35
C ASN A 843 -33.32 2.17 0.32
N ALA A 844 -33.79 3.19 1.02
CA ALA A 844 -35.15 3.68 0.84
C ALA A 844 -35.38 4.07 -0.63
N ALA A 845 -36.61 3.95 -1.12
CA ALA A 845 -36.96 4.42 -2.46
C ALA A 845 -36.60 5.92 -2.58
N SER A 846 -36.00 6.30 -3.71
CA SER A 846 -35.75 7.70 -4.02
C SER A 846 -37.08 8.41 -4.20
N ASN A 847 -37.33 9.44 -3.40
CA ASN A 847 -38.53 10.26 -3.48
C ASN A 847 -38.43 11.24 -4.67
N ILE A 848 -39.42 11.30 -5.56
CA ILE A 848 -39.43 12.16 -6.77
C ILE A 848 -40.20 13.45 -6.47
N ASP A 849 -39.66 14.61 -6.86
CA ASP A 849 -40.32 15.91 -6.68
C ASP A 849 -41.78 15.90 -7.20
N PRO A 850 -42.73 16.52 -6.49
CA PRO A 850 -44.10 16.60 -6.94
C PRO A 850 -44.21 17.52 -8.17
N ASN A 851 -45.00 17.11 -9.16
CA ASN A 851 -45.34 17.97 -10.29
C ASN A 851 -46.37 19.01 -9.84
N VAL A 852 -46.06 20.30 -10.01
CA VAL A 852 -46.91 21.42 -9.57
C VAL A 852 -47.17 22.37 -10.72
N ASN A 853 -48.42 22.82 -10.86
CA ASN A 853 -48.82 23.85 -11.80
C ASN A 853 -49.82 24.80 -11.13
N ALA A 854 -49.52 26.09 -11.07
CA ALA A 854 -50.33 27.14 -10.44
C ALA A 854 -51.53 27.58 -11.30
N GLY A 855 -51.72 26.95 -12.45
CA GLY A 855 -52.76 27.28 -13.43
C GLY A 855 -52.34 28.41 -14.36
N VAL A 856 -53.10 28.58 -15.44
CA VAL A 856 -52.82 29.61 -16.44
C VAL A 856 -53.02 31.03 -15.89
N ASP A 857 -52.25 31.98 -16.41
CA ASP A 857 -52.43 33.41 -16.16
C ASP A 857 -53.87 33.86 -16.44
N LYS A 858 -54.39 34.76 -15.61
CA LYS A 858 -55.77 35.25 -15.70
C LYS A 858 -55.82 36.77 -15.80
N THR A 859 -56.89 37.26 -16.42
CA THR A 859 -57.23 38.68 -16.42
C THR A 859 -58.67 38.85 -15.93
N VAL A 860 -58.89 39.80 -15.01
CA VAL A 860 -60.22 40.22 -14.55
C VAL A 860 -60.35 41.74 -14.67
N THR A 861 -61.57 42.25 -14.80
CA THR A 861 -61.84 43.70 -14.88
C THR A 861 -62.77 44.07 -13.73
N LEU A 862 -62.47 45.17 -13.04
CA LEU A 862 -63.36 45.70 -11.99
C LEU A 862 -64.77 45.99 -12.56
N PRO A 863 -65.85 45.79 -11.79
CA PRO A 863 -65.89 45.61 -10.33
C PRO A 863 -65.68 44.18 -9.82
N VAL A 864 -65.31 43.21 -10.67
CA VAL A 864 -65.01 41.84 -10.24
C VAL A 864 -63.68 41.81 -9.46
N ALA A 865 -63.75 41.94 -8.13
CA ALA A 865 -62.60 42.05 -7.23
C ALA A 865 -62.21 40.70 -6.58
N SER A 866 -62.57 39.58 -7.20
CA SER A 866 -62.20 38.23 -6.78
C SER A 866 -62.03 37.29 -7.97
N VAL A 867 -61.13 36.32 -7.85
CA VAL A 867 -60.92 35.27 -8.85
C VAL A 867 -60.72 33.91 -8.18
N SER A 868 -61.26 32.86 -8.80
CA SER A 868 -60.94 31.47 -8.46
C SER A 868 -59.76 31.01 -9.31
N ILE A 869 -58.73 30.48 -8.69
CA ILE A 869 -57.51 29.93 -9.29
C ILE A 869 -57.50 28.43 -8.94
N SER A 870 -57.26 27.59 -9.94
CA SER A 870 -57.17 26.15 -9.77
C SER A 870 -55.79 25.71 -10.22
N GLY A 871 -54.98 25.24 -9.28
CA GLY A 871 -53.72 24.58 -9.58
C GLY A 871 -53.90 23.07 -9.70
N THR A 872 -52.88 22.39 -10.21
CA THR A 872 -52.79 20.93 -10.19
C THR A 872 -51.52 20.51 -9.49
N ALA A 873 -51.59 19.39 -8.78
CA ALA A 873 -50.42 18.74 -8.20
C ALA A 873 -50.57 17.23 -8.27
N SER A 874 -49.46 16.55 -8.55
CA SER A 874 -49.38 15.09 -8.53
C SER A 874 -47.99 14.68 -8.08
N ASP A 875 -47.92 13.67 -7.23
CA ASP A 875 -46.68 13.05 -6.81
C ASP A 875 -46.51 11.73 -7.59
N PRO A 876 -45.45 11.59 -8.41
CA PRO A 876 -45.22 10.38 -9.20
C PRO A 876 -44.97 9.10 -8.39
N ASP A 877 -44.46 9.21 -7.17
CA ASP A 877 -44.03 8.06 -6.36
C ASP A 877 -44.58 8.06 -4.93
N GLY A 878 -45.39 9.05 -4.57
CA GLY A 878 -46.02 9.14 -3.27
C GLY A 878 -47.39 9.82 -3.26
N SER A 879 -47.57 10.64 -2.23
CA SER A 879 -48.79 11.37 -1.92
C SER A 879 -48.45 12.78 -1.44
N ILE A 880 -49.32 13.74 -1.75
CA ILE A 880 -49.13 15.12 -1.34
C ILE A 880 -49.40 15.29 0.16
N ALA A 881 -48.39 15.73 0.91
CA ALA A 881 -48.50 16.00 2.34
C ALA A 881 -48.98 17.42 2.64
N LYS A 882 -48.60 18.41 1.83
CA LYS A 882 -48.92 19.83 2.07
C LYS A 882 -49.10 20.62 0.78
N ILE A 883 -50.08 21.52 0.77
CA ILE A 883 -50.32 22.50 -0.29
C ILE A 883 -50.33 23.90 0.34
N ALA A 884 -49.73 24.88 -0.32
CA ALA A 884 -49.70 26.26 0.14
C ALA A 884 -49.68 27.26 -1.03
N TRP A 885 -50.57 28.24 -0.97
CA TRP A 885 -50.60 29.42 -1.83
C TRP A 885 -50.01 30.62 -1.12
N THR A 886 -49.14 31.36 -1.80
CA THR A 886 -48.59 32.62 -1.31
C THR A 886 -48.72 33.72 -2.36
N GLN A 887 -48.81 34.97 -1.91
CA GLN A 887 -48.71 36.13 -2.80
C GLN A 887 -47.25 36.57 -2.87
N VAL A 888 -46.65 36.44 -4.04
CA VAL A 888 -45.26 36.85 -4.31
C VAL A 888 -45.20 38.36 -4.50
N SER A 889 -46.16 38.94 -5.23
CA SER A 889 -46.22 40.38 -5.49
C SER A 889 -47.66 40.86 -5.78
N GLY A 890 -47.93 42.16 -5.66
CA GLY A 890 -49.21 42.77 -6.04
C GLY A 890 -49.38 44.22 -5.56
N PRO A 891 -50.35 44.98 -6.11
CA PRO A 891 -50.61 46.38 -5.75
C PRO A 891 -51.20 46.56 -4.33
N ASN A 892 -51.77 45.50 -3.75
CA ASN A 892 -52.11 45.38 -2.33
C ASN A 892 -51.98 43.90 -1.89
N THR A 893 -52.24 43.59 -0.62
CA THR A 893 -52.35 42.21 -0.14
C THR A 893 -53.75 41.64 -0.44
N ALA A 894 -53.83 40.62 -1.28
CA ALA A 894 -55.06 39.88 -1.58
C ALA A 894 -55.47 38.99 -0.39
N LYS A 895 -56.77 38.78 -0.23
CA LYS A 895 -57.33 37.86 0.78
C LYS A 895 -57.53 36.48 0.17
N PHE A 896 -56.95 35.46 0.78
CA PHE A 896 -57.04 34.07 0.33
C PHE A 896 -58.04 33.26 1.13
N SER A 897 -58.88 32.51 0.41
CA SER A 897 -59.67 31.39 0.94
C SER A 897 -59.26 30.12 0.18
N GLY A 898 -59.03 29.02 0.90
CA GLY A 898 -58.50 27.79 0.31
C GLY A 898 -56.99 27.80 0.05
N ALA A 899 -56.22 28.63 0.77
CA ALA A 899 -54.77 28.78 0.58
C ALA A 899 -53.96 27.49 0.78
N ASN A 900 -54.52 26.48 1.43
CA ASN A 900 -53.92 25.17 1.63
C ASN A 900 -54.58 24.06 0.78
N THR A 901 -55.23 24.44 -0.32
CA THR A 901 -55.90 23.52 -1.25
C THR A 901 -55.52 23.85 -2.70
N LEU A 902 -55.79 22.94 -3.64
CA LEU A 902 -55.57 23.21 -5.07
C LEU A 902 -56.51 24.26 -5.66
N SER A 903 -57.56 24.66 -4.93
CA SER A 903 -58.49 25.72 -5.34
C SER A 903 -58.35 26.93 -4.44
N LEU A 904 -57.72 27.98 -4.97
CA LEU A 904 -57.54 29.26 -4.31
C LEU A 904 -58.62 30.25 -4.75
N ILE A 905 -59.25 30.94 -3.80
CA ILE A 905 -60.03 32.15 -4.08
C ILE A 905 -59.23 33.34 -3.58
N ALA A 906 -58.76 34.18 -4.51
CA ALA A 906 -58.12 35.46 -4.21
C ALA A 906 -59.15 36.59 -4.33
N SER A 907 -59.31 37.40 -3.28
CA SER A 907 -60.31 38.47 -3.19
C SER A 907 -59.75 39.76 -2.60
N GLY A 908 -60.52 40.86 -2.67
CA GLY A 908 -60.04 42.18 -2.23
C GLY A 908 -59.04 42.79 -3.22
N LEU A 909 -59.15 42.41 -4.49
CA LEU A 909 -58.26 42.83 -5.55
C LEU A 909 -58.53 44.29 -5.97
N ILE A 910 -57.46 45.03 -6.26
CA ILE A 910 -57.50 46.36 -6.87
C ILE A 910 -56.80 46.33 -8.24
N ALA A 911 -56.99 47.37 -9.05
CA ALA A 911 -56.37 47.42 -10.37
C ALA A 911 -54.83 47.33 -10.27
N GLY A 912 -54.23 46.43 -11.06
CA GLY A 912 -52.80 46.12 -11.05
C GLY A 912 -52.51 44.65 -11.35
N SER A 913 -51.24 44.24 -11.24
CA SER A 913 -50.80 42.86 -11.51
C SER A 913 -50.38 42.17 -10.21
N TYR A 914 -50.85 40.94 -10.00
CA TYR A 914 -50.49 40.08 -8.87
C TYR A 914 -49.72 38.85 -9.37
N THR A 915 -48.81 38.34 -8.55
CA THR A 915 -48.17 37.03 -8.76
C THR A 915 -48.49 36.14 -7.56
N PHE A 916 -49.08 34.97 -7.82
CA PHE A 916 -49.41 33.98 -6.80
C PHE A 916 -48.61 32.70 -7.04
N ARG A 917 -48.02 32.15 -5.97
CA ARG A 917 -47.20 30.93 -5.99
C ARG A 917 -47.95 29.78 -5.34
N LEU A 918 -48.06 28.66 -6.03
CA LEU A 918 -48.46 27.37 -5.47
C LEU A 918 -47.20 26.59 -5.10
N THR A 919 -47.05 26.23 -3.84
CA THR A 919 -46.01 25.33 -3.33
C THR A 919 -46.65 24.06 -2.80
N VAL A 920 -46.11 22.92 -3.19
CA VAL A 920 -46.62 21.60 -2.78
C VAL A 920 -45.48 20.77 -2.25
N THR A 921 -45.70 20.10 -1.12
CA THR A 921 -44.75 19.20 -0.46
C THR A 921 -45.32 17.80 -0.44
N ASP A 922 -44.53 16.81 -0.85
CA ASP A 922 -44.90 15.39 -0.80
C ASP A 922 -44.68 14.75 0.59
N ASN A 923 -45.00 13.46 0.72
CA ASN A 923 -44.78 12.68 1.93
C ASN A 923 -43.32 12.32 2.21
N GLY A 924 -42.40 12.60 1.27
CA GLY A 924 -40.95 12.58 1.45
C GLY A 924 -40.36 13.91 1.95
N ASN A 925 -41.20 14.93 2.19
CA ASN A 925 -40.84 16.30 2.55
C ASN A 925 -40.07 17.08 1.46
N ILE A 926 -40.13 16.65 0.19
CA ILE A 926 -39.61 17.42 -0.94
C ILE A 926 -40.69 18.38 -1.44
N SER A 927 -40.31 19.60 -1.84
CA SER A 927 -41.25 20.65 -2.26
C SER A 927 -40.95 21.18 -3.66
N ALA A 928 -41.99 21.35 -4.47
CA ALA A 928 -41.93 22.04 -5.76
C ALA A 928 -42.92 23.22 -5.79
N SER A 929 -42.70 24.18 -6.68
CA SER A 929 -43.55 25.35 -6.80
C SER A 929 -43.71 25.87 -8.22
N ASP A 930 -44.85 26.50 -8.49
CA ASP A 930 -45.13 27.21 -9.74
C ASP A 930 -45.82 28.55 -9.46
N ASP A 931 -45.66 29.51 -10.38
CA ASP A 931 -46.18 30.88 -10.27
C ASP A 931 -47.21 31.17 -11.37
N MET A 932 -48.27 31.90 -11.02
CA MET A 932 -49.24 32.42 -11.98
C MET A 932 -49.48 33.92 -11.80
N VAL A 933 -49.73 34.61 -12.91
CA VAL A 933 -49.96 36.05 -12.94
C VAL A 933 -51.45 36.36 -13.11
N LEU A 934 -51.97 37.23 -12.24
CA LEU A 934 -53.31 37.78 -12.34
C LEU A 934 -53.25 39.27 -12.65
N LYS A 935 -53.79 39.66 -13.81
CA LYS A 935 -53.97 41.06 -14.19
C LYS A 935 -55.39 41.54 -13.85
N VAL A 936 -55.50 42.62 -13.08
CA VAL A 936 -56.76 43.26 -12.71
C VAL A 936 -56.86 44.61 -13.42
N ASN A 937 -57.74 44.73 -14.40
CA ASN A 937 -57.99 45.98 -15.11
C ASN A 937 -58.96 46.87 -14.33
N ALA A 938 -58.80 48.19 -14.46
CA ALA A 938 -59.76 49.17 -13.92
C ALA A 938 -61.14 49.04 -14.62
N ALA A 939 -62.21 49.47 -13.94
CA ALA A 939 -63.54 49.51 -14.52
C ALA A 939 -63.60 50.50 -15.69
N SER A 940 -64.41 50.21 -16.71
CA SER A 940 -64.65 51.15 -17.80
C SER A 940 -65.59 52.27 -17.33
N ASN A 941 -65.20 53.53 -17.56
CA ASN A 941 -66.01 54.71 -17.24
C ASN A 941 -67.16 54.88 -18.25
N VAL A 942 -68.38 55.17 -17.79
CA VAL A 942 -69.59 55.37 -18.60
C VAL A 942 -69.91 56.87 -18.68
N GLY A 943 -70.14 57.39 -19.89
CA GLY A 943 -70.41 58.83 -20.06
C GLY A 943 -71.68 59.31 -19.35
N PRO A 944 -71.80 60.61 -19.02
CA PRO A 944 -72.92 61.15 -18.29
C PRO A 944 -74.19 61.19 -19.15
N ASN A 945 -75.35 60.99 -18.53
CA ASN A 945 -76.65 61.26 -19.15
C ASN A 945 -76.97 62.76 -19.02
N VAL A 946 -77.30 63.41 -20.14
CA VAL A 946 -77.53 64.86 -20.21
C VAL A 946 -78.85 65.14 -20.90
N ASN A 947 -79.63 66.08 -20.34
CA ASN A 947 -80.86 66.59 -20.92
C ASN A 947 -80.92 68.12 -20.72
N ALA A 948 -81.07 68.88 -21.80
CA ALA A 948 -81.09 70.35 -21.81
C ALA A 948 -82.47 70.93 -21.41
N GLY A 949 -83.42 70.10 -21.03
CA GLY A 949 -84.79 70.47 -20.69
C GLY A 949 -85.67 70.64 -21.92
N GLU A 950 -86.98 70.73 -21.70
CA GLU A 950 -87.95 70.84 -22.80
C GLU A 950 -87.83 72.17 -23.57
N ASP A 951 -88.20 72.13 -24.84
CA ASP A 951 -88.37 73.31 -25.68
C ASP A 951 -89.35 74.32 -25.04
N LYS A 952 -89.01 75.60 -25.08
CA LYS A 952 -89.81 76.67 -24.46
C LYS A 952 -90.25 77.70 -25.48
N THR A 953 -91.38 78.34 -25.20
CA THR A 953 -91.85 79.51 -25.94
C THR A 953 -92.10 80.67 -24.98
N VAL A 954 -91.64 81.86 -25.34
CA VAL A 954 -91.79 83.11 -24.58
C VAL A 954 -92.28 84.21 -25.53
N THR A 955 -93.09 85.16 -25.06
CA THR A 955 -93.61 86.27 -25.87
C THR A 955 -93.15 87.61 -25.29
N LEU A 956 -92.68 88.53 -26.14
CA LEU A 956 -92.27 89.87 -25.71
C LEU A 956 -93.44 90.62 -25.03
N PRO A 957 -93.19 91.49 -24.03
CA PRO A 957 -91.90 92.06 -23.63
C PRO A 957 -91.04 91.21 -22.68
N VAL A 958 -91.42 89.97 -22.36
CA VAL A 958 -90.57 89.08 -21.55
C VAL A 958 -89.35 88.65 -22.38
N ALA A 959 -88.20 89.27 -22.14
CA ALA A 959 -86.96 89.07 -22.90
C ALA A 959 -85.93 88.17 -22.19
N SER A 960 -86.40 87.30 -21.28
CA SER A 960 -85.58 86.35 -20.54
C SER A 960 -86.33 85.07 -20.22
N VAL A 961 -85.64 83.93 -20.16
CA VAL A 961 -86.18 82.63 -19.75
C VAL A 961 -85.22 81.92 -18.81
N SER A 962 -85.75 81.16 -17.86
CA SER A 962 -84.98 80.19 -17.08
C SER A 962 -85.13 78.80 -17.70
N ILE A 963 -84.01 78.14 -17.96
CA ILE A 963 -83.90 76.80 -18.52
C ILE A 963 -83.23 75.93 -17.45
N SER A 964 -83.82 74.78 -17.18
CA SER A 964 -83.30 73.82 -16.21
C SER A 964 -83.00 72.53 -16.96
N GLY A 965 -81.72 72.21 -17.11
CA GLY A 965 -81.27 70.91 -17.59
C GLY A 965 -81.08 69.93 -16.43
N THR A 966 -80.91 68.66 -16.75
CA THR A 966 -80.55 67.61 -15.80
C THR A 966 -79.32 66.88 -16.30
N ALA A 967 -78.44 66.50 -15.37
CA ALA A 967 -77.32 65.63 -15.67
C ALA A 967 -77.09 64.65 -14.53
N SER A 968 -76.76 63.41 -14.88
CA SER A 968 -76.39 62.36 -13.94
C SER A 968 -75.31 61.48 -14.55
N ASP A 969 -74.33 61.12 -13.75
CA ASP A 969 -73.30 60.16 -14.12
C ASP A 969 -73.62 58.81 -13.47
N PRO A 970 -73.84 57.73 -14.25
CA PRO A 970 -74.15 56.40 -13.72
C PRO A 970 -73.05 55.75 -12.89
N ASP A 971 -71.78 56.06 -13.14
CA ASP A 971 -70.64 55.41 -12.48
C ASP A 971 -69.62 56.37 -11.85
N GLY A 972 -69.87 57.67 -11.94
CA GLY A 972 -69.00 58.69 -11.40
C GLY A 972 -69.72 59.95 -10.89
N SER A 973 -69.07 61.08 -11.12
CA SER A 973 -69.51 62.40 -10.72
C SER A 973 -69.27 63.41 -11.84
N ILE A 974 -70.15 64.41 -11.93
CA ILE A 974 -70.05 65.44 -12.95
C ILE A 974 -68.89 66.39 -12.62
N ALA A 975 -67.89 66.44 -13.51
CA ALA A 975 -66.73 67.33 -13.38
C ALA A 975 -66.97 68.72 -13.97
N LYS A 976 -67.74 68.84 -15.06
CA LYS A 976 -67.95 70.11 -15.76
C LYS A 976 -69.33 70.20 -16.40
N ILE A 977 -69.94 71.38 -16.30
CA ILE A 977 -71.21 71.73 -16.96
C ILE A 977 -70.99 73.00 -17.79
N ALA A 978 -71.51 73.04 -19.01
CA ALA A 978 -71.42 74.20 -19.88
C ALA A 978 -72.64 74.36 -20.78
N TRP A 979 -73.23 75.55 -20.78
CA TRP A 979 -74.24 76.00 -21.71
C TRP A 979 -73.61 76.84 -22.82
N THR A 980 -73.97 76.54 -24.07
CA THR A 980 -73.59 77.35 -25.23
C THR A 980 -74.82 77.69 -26.05
N GLN A 981 -74.77 78.83 -26.73
CA GLN A 981 -75.74 79.15 -27.77
C GLN A 981 -75.25 78.57 -29.09
N VAL A 982 -75.99 77.60 -29.62
CA VAL A 982 -75.72 76.97 -30.91
C VAL A 982 -76.17 77.88 -32.05
N SER A 983 -77.36 78.49 -31.91
CA SER A 983 -77.93 79.39 -32.93
C SER A 983 -78.91 80.39 -32.31
N GLY A 984 -79.20 81.50 -33.00
CA GLY A 984 -80.22 82.47 -32.61
C GLY A 984 -80.15 83.79 -33.40
N PRO A 985 -81.21 84.62 -33.38
CA PRO A 985 -81.28 85.89 -34.10
C PRO A 985 -80.36 87.00 -33.54
N ASN A 986 -79.92 86.87 -32.29
CA ASN A 986 -78.82 87.64 -31.70
C ASN A 986 -78.08 86.76 -30.67
N THR A 987 -77.01 87.28 -30.06
CA THR A 987 -76.34 86.60 -28.94
C THR A 987 -77.10 86.84 -27.63
N ALA A 988 -77.62 85.76 -27.02
CA ALA A 988 -78.25 85.79 -25.71
C ALA A 988 -77.20 85.98 -24.61
N LYS A 989 -77.58 86.68 -23.53
CA LYS A 989 -76.76 86.81 -22.32
C LYS A 989 -77.10 85.70 -21.34
N PHE A 990 -76.10 84.92 -20.97
CA PHE A 990 -76.25 83.80 -20.03
C PHE A 990 -75.81 84.18 -18.62
N SER A 991 -76.64 83.84 -17.64
CA SER A 991 -76.27 83.76 -16.23
C SER A 991 -76.45 82.31 -15.77
N GLY A 992 -75.46 81.76 -15.06
CA GLY A 992 -75.45 80.34 -14.68
C GLY A 992 -75.01 79.37 -15.79
N ALA A 993 -74.23 79.83 -16.78
CA ALA A 993 -73.80 79.03 -17.94
C ALA A 993 -72.99 77.77 -17.59
N ASN A 994 -72.46 77.67 -16.38
CA ASN A 994 -71.73 76.51 -15.86
C ASN A 994 -72.53 75.74 -14.79
N THR A 995 -73.85 75.91 -14.76
CA THR A 995 -74.76 75.23 -13.82
C THR A 995 -75.91 74.58 -14.59
N LEU A 996 -76.65 73.66 -13.94
CA LEU A 996 -77.85 73.06 -14.56
C LEU A 996 -79.01 74.05 -14.73
N SER A 997 -78.95 75.23 -14.11
CA SER A 997 -79.97 76.28 -14.24
C SER A 997 -79.42 77.47 -15.00
N LEU A 998 -79.77 77.57 -16.28
CA LEU A 998 -79.41 78.67 -17.15
C LEU A 998 -80.48 79.76 -17.13
N ILE A 999 -80.10 81.02 -17.03
CA ILE A 999 -80.96 82.16 -17.38
C ILE A 999 -80.42 82.77 -18.67
N ALA A 1000 -81.20 82.66 -19.74
CA ALA A 1000 -80.93 83.30 -21.02
C ALA A 1000 -81.74 84.61 -21.12
N SER A 1001 -81.08 85.73 -21.41
CA SER A 1001 -81.67 87.07 -21.41
C SER A 1001 -81.18 87.92 -22.59
N GLY A 1002 -81.80 89.09 -22.81
CA GLY A 1002 -81.49 89.93 -23.97
C GLY A 1002 -82.02 89.36 -25.28
N LEU A 1003 -83.10 88.57 -25.20
CA LEU A 1003 -83.70 87.86 -26.31
C LEU A 1003 -84.52 88.81 -27.20
N ILE A 1004 -84.43 88.61 -28.52
CA ILE A 1004 -85.31 89.24 -29.52
C ILE A 1004 -86.18 88.18 -30.20
N ALA A 1005 -87.23 88.60 -30.92
CA ALA A 1005 -88.13 87.66 -31.60
C ALA A 1005 -87.35 86.78 -32.59
N GLY A 1006 -87.57 85.46 -32.52
CA GLY A 1006 -86.88 84.43 -33.31
C GLY A 1006 -86.68 83.13 -32.54
N SER A 1007 -85.95 82.17 -33.12
CA SER A 1007 -85.67 80.86 -32.51
C SER A 1007 -84.21 80.77 -32.09
N TYR A 1008 -83.96 80.31 -30.87
CA TYR A 1008 -82.62 80.03 -30.34
C TYR A 1008 -82.47 78.53 -30.10
N THR A 1009 -81.27 78.00 -30.27
CA THR A 1009 -80.89 76.66 -29.80
C THR A 1009 -79.78 76.80 -28.76
N PHE A 1010 -80.00 76.22 -27.59
CA PHE A 1010 -79.05 76.20 -26.49
C PHE A 1010 -78.61 74.77 -26.19
N ARG A 1011 -77.30 74.54 -26.10
CA ARG A 1011 -76.70 73.22 -25.83
C ARG A 1011 -76.23 73.16 -24.39
N LEU A 1012 -76.63 72.10 -23.68
CA LEU A 1012 -76.02 71.69 -22.42
C LEU A 1012 -74.99 70.60 -22.71
N THR A 1013 -73.72 70.86 -22.44
CA THR A 1013 -72.64 69.87 -22.46
C THR A 1013 -72.18 69.58 -21.04
N VAL A 1014 -72.04 68.30 -20.71
CA VAL A 1014 -71.59 67.85 -19.38
C VAL A 1014 -70.49 66.82 -19.53
N THR A 1015 -69.44 66.99 -18.73
CA THR A 1015 -68.27 66.09 -18.68
C THR A 1015 -68.18 65.44 -17.30
N ASP A 1016 -67.97 64.14 -17.25
CA ASP A 1016 -67.75 63.38 -16.02
C ASP A 1016 -66.30 63.45 -15.50
N ASN A 1017 -66.03 62.82 -14.35
CA ASN A 1017 -64.70 62.68 -13.75
C ASN A 1017 -63.77 61.71 -14.50
N GLY A 1018 -64.29 60.95 -15.46
CA GLY A 1018 -63.52 60.14 -16.42
C GLY A 1018 -63.18 60.88 -17.72
N ASN A 1019 -63.49 62.17 -17.82
CA ASN A 1019 -63.35 63.04 -19.00
C ASN A 1019 -64.19 62.63 -20.22
N ILE A 1020 -65.24 61.82 -20.06
CA ILE A 1020 -66.23 61.56 -21.10
C ILE A 1020 -67.28 62.66 -21.07
N SER A 1021 -67.64 63.20 -22.24
CA SER A 1021 -68.64 64.27 -22.36
C SER A 1021 -69.86 63.81 -23.14
N ALA A 1022 -71.03 64.25 -22.70
CA ALA A 1022 -72.28 64.13 -23.42
C ALA A 1022 -72.97 65.50 -23.52
N SER A 1023 -73.88 65.66 -24.46
CA SER A 1023 -74.59 66.92 -24.66
C SER A 1023 -76.00 66.72 -25.17
N ASP A 1024 -76.87 67.68 -24.86
CA ASP A 1024 -78.24 67.76 -25.37
C ASP A 1024 -78.59 69.21 -25.75
N ASP A 1025 -79.54 69.39 -26.66
CA ASP A 1025 -79.97 70.69 -27.19
C ASP A 1025 -81.44 70.96 -26.85
N MET A 1026 -81.76 72.21 -26.51
CA MET A 1026 -83.13 72.70 -26.37
C MET A 1026 -83.38 73.91 -27.25
N VAL A 1027 -84.61 74.04 -27.74
CA VAL A 1027 -85.04 75.13 -28.61
C VAL A 1027 -85.92 76.12 -27.83
N LEU A 1028 -85.57 77.39 -27.91
CA LEU A 1028 -86.35 78.49 -27.35
C LEU A 1028 -86.94 79.35 -28.48
N LYS A 1029 -88.27 79.40 -28.57
CA LYS A 1029 -88.99 80.29 -29.49
C LYS A 1029 -89.43 81.57 -28.79
N VAL A 1030 -89.05 82.72 -29.33
CA VAL A 1030 -89.41 84.04 -28.81
C VAL A 1030 -90.38 84.72 -29.79
N ASN A 1031 -91.63 84.90 -29.39
CA ASN A 1031 -92.66 85.57 -30.19
C ASN A 1031 -92.65 87.09 -29.99
N ALA A 1032 -93.05 87.85 -31.02
CA ALA A 1032 -93.21 89.31 -30.93
C ALA A 1032 -94.38 89.73 -30.01
N ALA A 1033 -94.34 90.94 -29.46
CA ALA A 1033 -95.38 91.46 -28.56
C ALA A 1033 -96.71 91.63 -29.30
N SER A 1034 -97.83 91.25 -28.67
CA SER A 1034 -99.18 91.42 -29.21
C SER A 1034 -99.57 92.89 -29.31
N ASN A 1035 -99.92 93.34 -30.53
CA ASN A 1035 -100.37 94.70 -30.84
C ASN A 1035 -101.82 94.92 -30.35
N VAL A 1036 -102.03 95.79 -29.36
CA VAL A 1036 -103.36 96.17 -28.86
C VAL A 1036 -103.77 97.48 -29.54
N GLY A 1037 -104.79 97.43 -30.40
CA GLY A 1037 -105.34 98.62 -31.08
C GLY A 1037 -106.08 99.57 -30.12
N PRO A 1038 -106.22 100.86 -30.46
CA PRO A 1038 -106.87 101.85 -29.61
C PRO A 1038 -108.37 101.57 -29.41
N ASN A 1039 -108.82 101.64 -28.16
CA ASN A 1039 -110.23 101.59 -27.78
C ASN A 1039 -110.80 103.03 -27.80
N VAL A 1040 -111.83 103.26 -28.61
CA VAL A 1040 -112.55 104.54 -28.69
C VAL A 1040 -114.03 104.27 -28.39
N ASN A 1041 -114.54 104.89 -27.33
CA ASN A 1041 -115.95 104.85 -26.90
C ASN A 1041 -116.58 106.22 -27.21
N ALA A 1042 -117.69 106.24 -27.96
CA ALA A 1042 -118.34 107.46 -28.45
C ALA A 1042 -119.33 108.12 -27.47
N GLY A 1043 -119.44 107.63 -26.22
CA GLY A 1043 -120.42 108.16 -25.25
C GLY A 1043 -121.85 107.72 -25.56
N GLU A 1044 -122.77 107.93 -24.60
CA GLU A 1044 -124.16 107.45 -24.68
C GLU A 1044 -125.01 108.21 -25.71
N ASP A 1045 -125.91 107.47 -26.36
CA ASP A 1045 -126.91 107.98 -27.31
C ASP A 1045 -127.81 109.05 -26.67
N LYS A 1046 -128.13 110.11 -27.42
CA LYS A 1046 -129.15 111.11 -27.04
C LYS A 1046 -130.36 111.01 -27.97
N THR A 1047 -131.55 110.90 -27.39
CA THR A 1047 -132.84 110.76 -28.08
C THR A 1047 -133.48 112.11 -28.39
N VAL A 1048 -133.99 112.27 -29.62
CA VAL A 1048 -135.34 112.79 -29.92
C VAL A 1048 -135.95 111.91 -31.01
#